data_AF-A0A7C6UFR7-F1
#
_entry.id   AF-A0A7C6UFR7-F1
#
_cell.length_a   1.000
_cell.length_b   1.000
_cell.length_c   1.000
_cell.angle_alpha   90.00
_cell.angle_beta   90.00
_cell.angle_gamma   90.00
#
_symmetry.space_group_name_H-M   'P 1'
#
loop_
_entity.id
_entity.type
_entity.pdbx_description
1 polymer ?
#
loop_
_entity_poly.entity_id
_entity_poly.type
_entity_poly.pdbx_seq_one_letter_code
_entity_poly.pdbx_strand_id
1 'polypeptide(L)'
;MRGARLGSLALGIVLFGVASGCRSLPSPPPPMEGGLVLLPDTLPPEAERAAKVHALYSIGIHHELADEYDRAADAYRQAYELDPDQERLALRLASMLALQRQPEEALRTVEDFRVRQPTSEQAIEWLAAFYGSTGEGERVIRLYTQLTEQNPKNPEAWIRLAAAYKRAGDTNAVKSTLEKAVTQAQPPTLLQQELVRMHLAGMQTAKDEEQLQQERQQAIRLLQQIAENLPGDLDTLNLLGELLFKDGQLPEAVAAYEKVLRIQPRDTSVKQRLVQVYLAMNDEEQAMNILADLTKNQKSPINLHVYIADMQLQAGRTNRAMEQLQLATAEEPTEPAFWLKLAALQADDNPKQAEATLRKALQNIPGNPQILEVMGLMRLAQNRYKQAAEFLQQAYDAAMADDPNEPMTPLFYYHIALASTHLGQTERAADWLERAMEMEPGILPLYMQRAITGTKSYRRNAAKVLRALAQEAGQKNASVLAHLAVLDVYQKKMAQAIQGFDEVLALAQTDPLQATALTPWFYFWFGVALDEAKQGERSVEMFEKCIELAPDYAEARNYLAYVWALQGIRLDEALRHIQVALSEDPYNAAFLDTLGWVYYQMGEYEDALDVLQQADELRPDDPEIMDHLEKAREKLGR
;
A
#
# COMPACT_ATOMS: atom_id res chain seq x y z
N MET A 1 9.57 -13.03 38.33
CA MET A 1 8.48 -12.50 39.19
C MET A 1 7.51 -11.65 38.37
N ARG A 2 6.66 -12.27 37.55
CA ARG A 2 5.59 -11.61 36.79
C ARG A 2 4.47 -12.63 36.57
N GLY A 3 3.68 -12.91 37.62
CA GLY A 3 2.63 -13.93 37.56
C GLY A 3 1.39 -13.67 38.42
N ALA A 4 1.32 -12.53 39.13
CA ALA A 4 0.31 -12.32 40.17
C ALA A 4 -0.71 -11.20 39.89
N ARG A 5 -0.75 -10.61 38.68
CA ARG A 5 -1.67 -9.50 38.35
C ARG A 5 -2.81 -9.84 37.38
N LEU A 6 -2.89 -11.08 36.87
CA LEU A 6 -3.96 -11.51 35.96
C LEU A 6 -5.22 -12.02 36.69
N GLY A 7 -5.10 -12.54 37.92
CA GLY A 7 -6.23 -13.10 38.67
C GLY A 7 -7.22 -12.06 39.22
N SER A 8 -6.77 -10.84 39.53
CA SER A 8 -7.63 -9.77 40.08
C SER A 8 -8.44 -9.03 39.03
N LEU A 9 -8.05 -9.06 37.75
CA LEU A 9 -8.82 -8.46 36.65
C LEU A 9 -9.95 -9.40 36.16
N ALA A 10 -9.74 -10.72 36.23
CA ALA A 10 -10.70 -11.73 35.80
C ALA A 10 -11.97 -11.77 36.67
N LEU A 11 -11.84 -11.43 37.96
CA LEU A 11 -12.92 -11.46 38.95
C LEU A 11 -13.88 -10.27 38.83
N GLY A 12 -13.39 -9.12 38.33
CA GLY A 12 -14.20 -7.92 38.12
C GLY A 12 -15.18 -8.03 36.94
N ILE A 13 -14.90 -8.90 35.96
CA ILE A 13 -15.73 -9.06 34.75
C ILE A 13 -17.00 -9.90 35.04
N VAL A 14 -16.94 -10.82 36.00
CA VAL A 14 -18.10 -11.63 36.43
C VAL A 14 -19.15 -10.77 37.16
N LEU A 15 -18.72 -9.73 37.88
CA LEU A 15 -19.60 -8.86 38.67
C LEU A 15 -20.37 -7.82 37.85
N PHE A 16 -19.88 -7.42 36.67
CA PHE A 16 -20.50 -6.33 35.89
C PHE A 16 -21.59 -6.78 34.90
N GLY A 17 -21.71 -8.07 34.59
CA GLY A 17 -22.68 -8.60 33.62
C GLY A 17 -24.14 -8.62 34.08
N VAL A 18 -24.42 -8.34 35.36
CA VAL A 18 -25.78 -8.48 35.95
C VAL A 18 -26.45 -7.11 36.23
N ALA A 19 -25.81 -5.99 35.88
CA ALA A 19 -26.25 -4.65 36.27
C ALA A 19 -27.03 -3.87 35.18
N SER A 20 -27.58 -4.51 34.16
CA SER A 20 -28.32 -3.83 33.07
C SER A 20 -29.81 -4.07 33.20
N GLY A 21 -30.46 -3.43 34.17
CA GLY A 21 -31.88 -3.66 34.43
C GLY A 21 -32.60 -2.67 35.34
N CYS A 22 -32.17 -1.40 35.41
CA CYS A 22 -32.99 -0.37 36.07
C CYS A 22 -34.14 0.07 35.16
N ARG A 23 -35.20 -0.76 35.05
CA ARG A 23 -36.53 -0.27 34.71
C ARG A 23 -37.15 0.35 35.96
N SER A 24 -37.70 1.55 35.80
CA SER A 24 -38.44 2.30 36.82
C SER A 24 -39.40 1.40 37.62
N LEU A 25 -39.31 1.46 38.95
CA LEU A 25 -40.24 0.82 39.87
C LEU A 25 -41.68 1.26 39.56
N PRO A 26 -42.67 0.35 39.51
CA PRO A 26 -44.07 0.72 39.41
C PRO A 26 -44.49 1.52 40.66
N SER A 27 -45.46 2.43 40.49
CA SER A 27 -46.05 3.19 41.61
C SER A 27 -46.58 2.23 42.69
N PRO A 28 -46.47 2.59 43.98
CA PRO A 28 -46.99 1.74 45.05
C PRO A 28 -48.49 1.52 44.86
N PRO A 29 -49.02 0.32 45.16
CA PRO A 29 -50.46 0.08 45.11
C PRO A 29 -51.17 1.04 46.09
N PRO A 30 -52.42 1.44 45.81
CA PRO A 30 -53.17 2.26 46.75
C PRO A 30 -53.27 1.55 48.11
N PRO A 31 -53.32 2.31 49.22
CA PRO A 31 -53.41 1.72 50.55
C PRO A 31 -54.67 0.85 50.61
N MET A 32 -54.47 -0.46 50.82
CA MET A 32 -55.57 -1.39 51.10
C MET A 32 -56.27 -0.90 52.37
N GLU A 33 -57.56 -0.60 52.25
CA GLU A 33 -58.41 -0.31 53.41
C GLU A 33 -58.31 -1.49 54.39
N GLY A 34 -57.77 -1.19 55.57
CA GLY A 34 -57.42 -2.16 56.58
C GLY A 34 -58.66 -2.86 57.15
N GLY A 35 -58.86 -4.11 56.77
CA GLY A 35 -59.36 -5.13 57.67
C GLY A 35 -58.17 -5.89 58.25
N LEU A 36 -57.97 -5.83 59.57
CA LEU A 36 -57.04 -6.68 60.29
C LEU A 36 -57.45 -8.15 60.08
N VAL A 37 -56.85 -8.79 59.08
CA VAL A 37 -56.77 -10.25 59.05
C VAL A 37 -55.82 -10.61 60.19
N LEU A 38 -56.35 -11.23 61.25
CA LEU A 38 -55.54 -11.88 62.28
C LEU A 38 -54.66 -12.92 61.58
N LEU A 39 -53.40 -12.56 61.34
CA LEU A 39 -52.37 -13.53 60.98
C LEU A 39 -52.21 -14.48 62.18
N PRO A 40 -52.14 -15.81 61.97
CA PRO A 40 -51.89 -16.74 63.06
C PRO A 40 -50.57 -16.40 63.77
N ASP A 41 -50.50 -16.61 65.10
CA ASP A 41 -49.31 -16.34 65.94
C ASP A 41 -48.04 -17.09 65.47
N THR A 42 -48.21 -18.09 64.60
CA THR A 42 -47.14 -18.78 63.89
C THR A 42 -47.45 -18.85 62.41
N LEU A 43 -46.48 -18.46 61.58
CA LEU A 43 -46.55 -18.67 60.13
C LEU A 43 -46.62 -20.17 59.83
N PRO A 44 -47.34 -20.60 58.78
CA PRO A 44 -47.19 -21.94 58.25
C PRO A 44 -45.71 -22.28 58.01
N PRO A 45 -45.25 -23.53 58.26
CA PRO A 45 -43.83 -23.88 58.17
C PRO A 45 -43.14 -23.47 56.87
N GLU A 46 -43.85 -23.50 55.73
CA GLU A 46 -43.35 -23.06 54.43
C GLU A 46 -43.16 -21.54 54.35
N ALA A 47 -44.09 -20.76 54.88
CA ALA A 47 -44.01 -19.31 54.94
C ALA A 47 -42.93 -18.84 55.92
N GLU A 48 -42.75 -19.55 57.04
CA GLU A 48 -41.65 -19.31 57.98
C GLU A 48 -40.29 -19.60 57.34
N ARG A 49 -40.17 -20.70 56.58
CA ARG A 49 -38.97 -21.05 55.81
C ARG A 49 -38.63 -19.98 54.77
N ALA A 50 -39.61 -19.55 53.98
CA ALA A 50 -39.43 -18.50 52.98
C ALA A 50 -39.01 -17.14 53.61
N ALA A 51 -39.62 -16.77 54.74
CA ALA A 51 -39.24 -15.56 55.48
C ALA A 51 -37.80 -15.63 56.02
N LYS A 52 -37.39 -16.79 56.53
CA LYS A 52 -36.01 -17.06 56.98
C LYS A 52 -35.00 -16.96 55.83
N VAL A 53 -35.29 -17.56 54.68
CA VAL A 53 -34.46 -17.47 53.46
C VAL A 53 -34.30 -16.01 53.04
N HIS A 54 -35.39 -15.24 53.00
CA HIS A 54 -35.34 -13.82 52.61
C HIS A 54 -34.53 -12.97 53.60
N ALA A 55 -34.65 -13.22 54.90
CA ALA A 55 -33.87 -12.54 55.93
C ALA A 55 -32.37 -12.85 55.80
N LEU A 56 -32.00 -14.12 55.67
CA LEU A 56 -30.61 -14.54 55.47
C LEU A 56 -30.03 -14.00 54.15
N TYR A 57 -30.83 -13.99 53.08
CA TYR A 57 -30.45 -13.37 51.82
C TYR A 57 -30.13 -11.87 51.97
N SER A 58 -30.97 -11.14 52.71
CA SER A 58 -30.78 -9.71 52.96
C SER A 58 -29.54 -9.43 53.82
N ILE A 59 -29.27 -10.30 54.81
CA ILE A 59 -28.03 -10.25 55.61
C ILE A 59 -26.81 -10.50 54.72
N GLY A 60 -26.88 -11.48 53.82
CA GLY A 60 -25.82 -11.75 52.85
C GLY A 60 -25.52 -10.54 51.96
N ILE A 61 -26.56 -9.86 51.44
CA ILE A 61 -26.40 -8.63 50.64
C ILE A 61 -25.77 -7.50 51.45
N HIS A 62 -26.16 -7.34 52.71
CA HIS A 62 -25.58 -6.30 53.57
C HIS A 62 -24.08 -6.52 53.78
N HIS A 63 -23.66 -7.76 54.04
CA HIS A 63 -22.24 -8.10 54.17
C HIS A 63 -21.49 -8.03 52.83
N GLU A 64 -22.12 -8.40 51.71
CA GLU A 64 -21.55 -8.27 50.37
C GLU A 64 -21.24 -6.79 50.04
N LEU A 65 -22.17 -5.88 50.33
CA LEU A 65 -21.98 -4.43 50.14
C LEU A 65 -20.96 -3.81 51.10
N ALA A 66 -20.68 -4.47 52.21
CA ALA A 66 -19.66 -4.08 53.18
C ALA A 66 -18.29 -4.71 52.92
N ASP A 67 -18.11 -5.41 51.79
CA ASP A 67 -16.92 -6.19 51.42
C ASP A 67 -16.54 -7.29 52.45
N GLU A 68 -17.50 -7.71 53.28
CA GLU A 68 -17.35 -8.78 54.27
C GLU A 68 -17.70 -10.14 53.63
N TYR A 69 -16.94 -10.55 52.61
CA TYR A 69 -17.29 -11.70 51.75
C TYR A 69 -17.44 -13.03 52.51
N ASP A 70 -16.67 -13.25 53.59
CA ASP A 70 -16.78 -14.46 54.43
C ASP A 70 -18.17 -14.57 55.06
N ARG A 71 -18.62 -13.48 55.69
CA ARG A 71 -19.94 -13.40 56.34
C ARG A 71 -21.07 -13.42 55.32
N ALA A 72 -20.86 -12.81 54.15
CA ALA A 72 -21.81 -12.86 53.05
C ALA A 72 -22.02 -14.30 52.57
N ALA A 73 -20.93 -15.06 52.35
CA ALA A 73 -21.02 -16.47 51.97
C ALA A 73 -21.69 -17.33 53.03
N ASP A 74 -21.41 -17.11 54.32
CA ASP A 74 -22.06 -17.86 55.40
C ASP A 74 -23.57 -17.62 55.44
N ALA A 75 -24.00 -16.37 55.29
CA ALA A 75 -25.42 -16.02 55.23
C ALA A 75 -26.10 -16.60 53.98
N TYR A 76 -25.45 -16.52 52.81
CA TYR A 76 -25.95 -17.14 51.59
C TYR A 76 -25.96 -18.67 51.64
N ARG A 77 -24.99 -19.31 52.32
CA ARG A 77 -24.94 -20.76 52.51
C ARG A 77 -26.13 -21.24 53.34
N GLN A 78 -26.39 -20.59 54.46
CA GLN A 78 -27.57 -20.88 55.28
C GLN A 78 -28.88 -20.66 54.52
N ALA A 79 -28.97 -19.59 53.72
CA ALA A 79 -30.13 -19.34 52.86
C ALA A 79 -30.30 -20.44 51.79
N TYR A 80 -29.20 -20.87 51.16
CA TYR A 80 -29.18 -21.89 50.12
C TYR A 80 -29.50 -23.29 50.65
N GLU A 81 -29.03 -23.66 51.84
CA GLU A 81 -29.41 -24.92 52.51
C GLU A 81 -30.92 -24.97 52.80
N LEU A 82 -31.51 -23.83 53.14
CA LEU A 82 -32.95 -23.69 53.33
C LEU A 82 -33.73 -23.64 52.02
N ASP A 83 -33.16 -23.23 50.89
CA ASP A 83 -33.83 -23.29 49.59
C ASP A 83 -32.84 -23.55 48.43
N PRO A 84 -32.48 -24.82 48.20
CA PRO A 84 -31.45 -25.19 47.22
C PRO A 84 -31.84 -25.01 45.75
N ASP A 85 -33.12 -24.69 45.46
CA ASP A 85 -33.64 -24.56 44.10
C ASP A 85 -33.72 -23.10 43.64
N GLN A 86 -33.36 -22.13 44.50
CA GLN A 86 -33.26 -20.73 44.12
C GLN A 86 -31.93 -20.42 43.42
N GLU A 87 -32.03 -20.16 42.11
CA GLU A 87 -30.92 -19.78 41.23
C GLU A 87 -30.08 -18.63 41.81
N ARG A 88 -30.73 -17.57 42.27
CA ARG A 88 -30.07 -16.37 42.79
C ARG A 88 -29.20 -16.65 44.03
N LEU A 89 -29.59 -17.60 44.88
CA LEU A 89 -28.83 -17.98 46.07
C LEU A 89 -27.59 -18.79 45.69
N ALA A 90 -27.77 -19.78 44.80
CA ALA A 90 -26.67 -20.61 44.31
C ALA A 90 -25.57 -19.76 43.66
N LEU A 91 -25.95 -18.84 42.76
CA LEU A 91 -24.99 -18.00 42.02
C LEU A 91 -24.28 -16.98 42.91
N ARG A 92 -24.98 -16.39 43.89
CA ARG A 92 -24.37 -15.42 44.82
C ARG A 92 -23.45 -16.10 45.81
N LEU A 93 -23.86 -17.25 46.37
CA LEU A 93 -22.98 -18.07 47.20
C LEU A 93 -21.71 -18.45 46.45
N ALA A 94 -21.84 -19.01 45.25
CA ALA A 94 -20.70 -19.42 44.44
C ALA A 94 -19.77 -18.24 44.08
N SER A 95 -20.33 -17.06 43.80
CA SER A 95 -19.55 -15.85 43.52
C SER A 95 -18.77 -15.36 44.75
N MET A 96 -19.38 -15.42 45.95
CA MET A 96 -18.68 -15.08 47.19
C MET A 96 -17.56 -16.09 47.52
N LEU A 97 -17.82 -17.39 47.32
CA LEU A 97 -16.81 -18.44 47.49
C LEU A 97 -15.64 -18.29 46.51
N ALA A 98 -15.92 -17.90 45.26
CA ALA A 98 -14.87 -17.61 44.29
C ALA A 98 -14.00 -16.40 44.71
N LEU A 99 -14.61 -15.34 45.28
CA LEU A 99 -13.89 -14.19 45.85
C LEU A 99 -12.98 -14.57 47.03
N GLN A 100 -13.42 -15.53 47.84
CA GLN A 100 -12.64 -16.08 48.96
C GLN A 100 -11.53 -17.04 48.52
N ARG A 101 -11.29 -17.21 47.22
CA ARG A 101 -10.34 -18.18 46.67
C ARG A 101 -10.67 -19.63 47.07
N GLN A 102 -11.96 -19.95 47.13
CA GLN A 102 -12.48 -21.31 47.30
C GLN A 102 -13.17 -21.77 45.99
N PRO A 103 -12.43 -21.90 44.87
CA PRO A 103 -13.00 -22.16 43.56
C PRO A 103 -13.66 -23.54 43.45
N GLU A 104 -13.20 -24.54 44.21
CA GLU A 104 -13.76 -25.90 44.18
C GLU A 104 -15.17 -25.95 44.80
N GLU A 105 -15.38 -25.26 45.93
CA GLU A 105 -16.70 -25.17 46.59
C GLU A 105 -17.67 -24.32 45.76
N ALA A 106 -17.18 -23.22 45.20
CA ALA A 106 -17.94 -22.38 44.27
C ALA A 106 -18.44 -23.18 43.06
N LEU A 107 -17.55 -23.95 42.44
CA LEU A 107 -17.89 -24.77 41.27
C LEU A 107 -18.94 -25.84 41.62
N ARG A 108 -18.74 -26.58 42.72
CA ARG A 108 -19.69 -27.59 43.19
C ARG A 108 -21.07 -26.99 43.46
N THR A 109 -21.13 -25.82 44.07
CA THR A 109 -22.40 -25.13 44.39
C THR A 109 -23.25 -24.92 43.13
N VAL A 110 -22.65 -24.47 42.03
CA VAL A 110 -23.37 -24.22 40.77
C VAL A 110 -23.62 -25.51 39.98
N GLU A 111 -22.70 -26.48 40.02
CA GLU A 111 -22.90 -27.77 39.38
C GLU A 111 -24.05 -28.56 40.03
N ASP A 112 -24.11 -28.61 41.36
CA ASP A 112 -25.19 -29.25 42.11
C ASP A 112 -26.54 -28.58 41.87
N PHE A 113 -26.55 -27.24 41.82
CA PHE A 113 -27.74 -26.48 41.45
C PHE A 113 -28.22 -26.85 40.04
N ARG A 114 -27.31 -26.94 39.08
CA ARG A 114 -27.64 -27.26 37.69
C ARG A 114 -28.14 -28.69 37.50
N VAL A 115 -27.73 -29.64 38.34
CA VAL A 115 -28.32 -31.00 38.34
C VAL A 115 -29.83 -30.94 38.60
N ARG A 116 -30.28 -30.02 39.46
CA ARG A 116 -31.70 -29.81 39.76
C ARG A 116 -32.40 -28.90 38.76
N GLN A 117 -31.69 -27.87 38.25
CA GLN A 117 -32.20 -26.87 37.31
C GLN A 117 -31.35 -26.83 36.02
N PRO A 118 -31.46 -27.83 35.12
CA PRO A 118 -30.59 -27.97 33.95
C PRO A 118 -30.82 -26.92 32.86
N THR A 119 -31.93 -26.18 32.92
CA THR A 119 -32.31 -25.13 31.94
C THR A 119 -31.96 -23.71 32.39
N SER A 120 -31.26 -23.56 33.52
CA SER A 120 -30.84 -22.25 34.04
C SER A 120 -29.76 -21.64 33.14
N GLU A 121 -30.13 -20.58 32.41
CA GLU A 121 -29.19 -19.81 31.57
C GLU A 121 -28.14 -19.10 32.45
N GLN A 122 -28.52 -18.55 33.60
CA GLN A 122 -27.57 -17.82 34.46
C GLN A 122 -26.53 -18.75 35.09
N ALA A 123 -26.89 -20.00 35.41
CA ALA A 123 -25.92 -21.00 35.85
C ALA A 123 -24.97 -21.42 34.74
N ILE A 124 -25.46 -21.53 33.50
CA ILE A 124 -24.61 -21.77 32.33
C ILE A 124 -23.62 -20.61 32.13
N GLU A 125 -24.08 -19.36 32.20
CA GLU A 125 -23.23 -18.17 32.11
C GLU A 125 -22.16 -18.12 33.20
N TRP A 126 -22.55 -18.40 34.46
CA TRP A 126 -21.61 -18.39 35.58
C TRP A 126 -20.52 -19.45 35.38
N LEU A 127 -20.90 -20.69 35.01
CA LEU A 127 -19.95 -21.77 34.75
C LEU A 127 -19.07 -21.45 33.53
N ALA A 128 -19.62 -20.88 32.47
CA ALA A 128 -18.89 -20.51 31.27
C ALA A 128 -17.86 -19.39 31.56
N ALA A 129 -18.22 -18.41 32.39
CA ALA A 129 -17.30 -17.38 32.85
C ALA A 129 -16.18 -17.97 33.73
N PHE A 130 -16.54 -18.85 34.67
CA PHE A 130 -15.57 -19.55 35.51
C PHE A 130 -14.57 -20.37 34.69
N TYR A 131 -15.05 -21.28 33.84
CA TYR A 131 -14.21 -22.12 32.99
C TYR A 131 -13.43 -21.32 31.94
N GLY A 132 -13.99 -20.20 31.46
CA GLY A 132 -13.27 -19.28 30.59
C GLY A 132 -12.07 -18.63 31.28
N SER A 133 -12.19 -18.30 32.56
CA SER A 133 -11.10 -17.71 33.37
C SER A 133 -10.00 -18.72 33.74
N THR A 134 -10.35 -20.00 33.85
CA THR A 134 -9.40 -21.09 34.14
C THR A 134 -8.72 -21.65 32.89
N GLY A 135 -9.08 -21.15 31.69
CA GLY A 135 -8.52 -21.60 30.42
C GLY A 135 -9.16 -22.87 29.86
N GLU A 136 -10.28 -23.33 30.42
CA GLU A 136 -10.99 -24.55 30.03
C GLU A 136 -12.00 -24.31 28.88
N GLY A 137 -11.51 -23.79 27.75
CA GLY A 137 -12.34 -23.39 26.61
C GLY A 137 -13.30 -24.48 26.07
N GLU A 138 -12.88 -25.74 26.08
CA GLU A 138 -13.71 -26.88 25.66
C GLU A 138 -14.96 -27.06 26.52
N ARG A 139 -14.88 -26.77 27.83
CA ARG A 139 -16.05 -26.81 28.72
C ARG A 139 -16.99 -25.65 28.39
N VAL A 140 -16.45 -24.46 28.14
CA VAL A 140 -17.23 -23.28 27.74
C VAL A 140 -18.03 -23.54 26.46
N ILE A 141 -17.39 -24.15 25.46
CA ILE A 141 -18.06 -24.53 24.21
C ILE A 141 -19.22 -25.49 24.48
N ARG A 142 -19.00 -26.56 25.25
CA ARG A 142 -20.07 -27.52 25.60
C ARG A 142 -21.26 -26.87 26.31
N LEU A 143 -20.98 -25.94 27.23
CA LEU A 143 -22.01 -25.19 27.95
C LEU A 143 -22.87 -24.34 27.02
N TYR A 144 -22.25 -23.60 26.10
CA TYR A 144 -23.01 -22.78 25.16
C TYR A 144 -23.65 -23.60 24.03
N THR A 145 -23.12 -24.76 23.67
CA THR A 145 -23.81 -25.71 22.79
C THR A 145 -25.10 -26.20 23.43
N GLN A 146 -25.05 -26.56 24.73
CA GLN A 146 -26.27 -26.93 25.46
C GLN A 146 -27.27 -25.76 25.51
N LEU A 147 -26.78 -24.53 25.70
CA LEU A 147 -27.64 -23.33 25.72
C LEU A 147 -28.35 -23.11 24.38
N THR A 148 -27.67 -23.32 23.25
CA THR A 148 -28.29 -23.19 21.92
C THR A 148 -29.26 -24.32 21.62
N GLU A 149 -29.04 -25.53 22.14
CA GLU A 149 -29.99 -26.64 22.03
C GLU A 149 -31.27 -26.41 22.86
N GLN A 150 -31.15 -25.79 24.04
CA GLN A 150 -32.27 -25.43 24.90
C GLN A 150 -33.07 -24.25 24.35
N ASN A 151 -32.37 -23.25 23.80
CA ASN A 151 -32.95 -22.00 23.33
C ASN A 151 -32.59 -21.71 21.86
N PRO A 152 -32.98 -22.58 20.90
CA PRO A 152 -32.54 -22.47 19.50
C PRO A 152 -33.02 -21.19 18.80
N LYS A 153 -34.11 -20.58 19.31
CA LYS A 153 -34.66 -19.33 18.79
C LYS A 153 -33.95 -18.06 19.30
N ASN A 154 -33.14 -18.16 20.36
CA ASN A 154 -32.48 -17.00 20.98
C ASN A 154 -31.15 -16.68 20.25
N PRO A 155 -31.03 -15.56 19.53
CA PRO A 155 -29.81 -15.20 18.82
C PRO A 155 -28.62 -14.96 19.75
N GLU A 156 -28.83 -14.50 20.99
CA GLU A 156 -27.74 -14.24 21.94
C GLU A 156 -27.00 -15.52 22.33
N ALA A 157 -27.72 -16.63 22.53
CA ALA A 157 -27.12 -17.93 22.86
C ALA A 157 -26.14 -18.39 21.77
N TRP A 158 -26.52 -18.22 20.50
CA TRP A 158 -25.66 -18.54 19.35
C TRP A 158 -24.44 -17.64 19.25
N ILE A 159 -24.58 -16.34 19.57
CA ILE A 159 -23.46 -15.39 19.59
C ILE A 159 -22.46 -15.76 20.68
N ARG A 160 -22.93 -16.19 21.86
CA ARG A 160 -22.05 -16.64 22.95
C ARG A 160 -21.28 -17.90 22.56
N LEU A 161 -21.93 -18.85 21.88
CA LEU A 161 -21.24 -20.02 21.32
C LEU A 161 -20.20 -19.64 20.26
N ALA A 162 -20.57 -18.76 19.31
CA ALA A 162 -19.65 -18.25 18.30
C ALA A 162 -18.45 -17.51 18.93
N ALA A 163 -18.68 -16.71 19.98
CA ALA A 163 -17.62 -16.04 20.73
C ALA A 163 -16.69 -17.02 21.45
N ALA A 164 -17.20 -18.14 21.96
CA ALA A 164 -16.39 -19.20 22.56
C ALA A 164 -15.47 -19.87 21.53
N TYR A 165 -16.00 -20.23 20.35
CA TYR A 165 -15.17 -20.76 19.25
C TYR A 165 -14.13 -19.74 18.76
N LYS A 166 -14.50 -18.45 18.68
CA LYS A 166 -13.57 -17.37 18.32
C LYS A 166 -12.40 -17.26 19.31
N ARG A 167 -12.67 -17.35 20.62
CA ARG A 167 -11.62 -17.36 21.66
C ARG A 167 -10.72 -18.59 21.58
N ALA A 168 -11.26 -19.73 21.13
CA ALA A 168 -10.48 -20.93 20.86
C ALA A 168 -9.64 -20.86 19.57
N GLY A 169 -9.82 -19.81 18.76
CA GLY A 169 -9.13 -19.64 17.47
C GLY A 169 -9.73 -20.43 16.32
N ASP A 170 -10.85 -21.13 16.53
CA ASP A 170 -11.50 -21.95 15.51
C ASP A 170 -12.48 -21.12 14.67
N THR A 171 -11.93 -20.39 13.70
CA THR A 171 -12.70 -19.51 12.80
C THR A 171 -13.72 -20.28 11.95
N ASN A 172 -13.43 -21.55 11.63
CA ASN A 172 -14.34 -22.40 10.85
C ASN A 172 -15.58 -22.77 11.66
N ALA A 173 -15.40 -23.13 12.94
CA ALA A 173 -16.50 -23.41 13.84
C ALA A 173 -17.35 -22.16 14.11
N VAL A 174 -16.75 -20.96 14.17
CA VAL A 174 -17.51 -19.70 14.26
C VAL A 174 -18.44 -19.55 13.05
N LYS A 175 -17.92 -19.67 11.82
CA LYS A 175 -18.70 -19.51 10.59
C LYS A 175 -19.85 -20.50 10.52
N SER A 176 -19.57 -21.79 10.73
CA SER A 176 -20.57 -22.86 10.72
C SER A 176 -21.64 -22.67 11.79
N THR A 177 -21.25 -22.23 12.99
CA THR A 177 -22.19 -21.94 14.08
C THR A 177 -23.15 -20.82 13.71
N LEU A 178 -22.64 -19.72 13.17
CA LEU A 178 -23.46 -18.57 12.80
C LEU A 178 -24.38 -18.89 11.60
N GLU A 179 -23.91 -19.64 10.60
CA GLU A 179 -24.72 -20.10 9.47
C GLU A 179 -25.89 -20.96 9.94
N LYS A 180 -25.65 -21.90 10.86
CA LYS A 180 -26.71 -22.69 11.50
C LYS A 180 -27.67 -21.79 12.29
N ALA A 181 -27.14 -20.84 13.06
CA ALA A 181 -27.91 -19.95 13.91
C ALA A 181 -28.92 -19.10 13.12
N VAL A 182 -28.52 -18.57 11.95
CA VAL A 182 -29.39 -17.75 11.10
C VAL A 182 -30.66 -18.49 10.66
N THR A 183 -30.61 -19.82 10.56
CA THR A 183 -31.78 -20.64 10.18
C THR A 183 -32.73 -20.97 11.34
N GLN A 184 -32.28 -20.84 12.60
CA GLN A 184 -33.02 -21.28 13.79
C GLN A 184 -33.47 -20.12 14.69
N ALA A 185 -32.66 -19.07 14.77
CA ALA A 185 -32.89 -17.92 15.64
C ALA A 185 -33.85 -16.89 15.02
N GLN A 186 -34.59 -16.19 15.88
CA GLN A 186 -35.51 -15.13 15.47
C GLN A 186 -35.43 -13.92 16.43
N PRO A 187 -35.21 -12.68 15.94
CA PRO A 187 -34.87 -12.33 14.55
C PRO A 187 -33.40 -12.70 14.22
N PRO A 188 -33.09 -13.07 12.95
CA PRO A 188 -31.74 -13.47 12.56
C PRO A 188 -30.79 -12.30 12.35
N THR A 189 -31.28 -11.05 12.41
CA THR A 189 -30.56 -9.85 11.98
C THR A 189 -29.20 -9.67 12.67
N LEU A 190 -29.13 -9.88 13.98
CA LEU A 190 -27.88 -9.75 14.73
C LEU A 190 -26.84 -10.79 14.30
N LEU A 191 -27.28 -12.01 13.99
CA LEU A 191 -26.42 -13.09 13.52
C LEU A 191 -25.94 -12.84 12.08
N GLN A 192 -26.82 -12.31 11.23
CA GLN A 192 -26.47 -11.89 9.87
C GLN A 192 -25.41 -10.79 9.89
N GLN A 193 -25.51 -9.81 10.81
CA GLN A 193 -24.51 -8.76 10.97
C GLN A 193 -23.12 -9.34 11.36
N GLU A 194 -23.07 -10.33 12.26
CA GLU A 194 -21.81 -11.00 12.60
C GLU A 194 -21.24 -11.79 11.42
N LEU A 195 -22.07 -12.48 10.64
CA LEU A 195 -21.63 -13.15 9.41
C LEU A 195 -21.09 -12.15 8.37
N VAL A 196 -21.75 -11.00 8.18
CA VAL A 196 -21.23 -9.93 7.30
C VAL A 196 -19.84 -9.51 7.72
N ARG A 197 -19.60 -9.26 9.02
CA ARG A 197 -18.25 -8.92 9.52
C ARG A 197 -17.23 -10.02 9.24
N MET A 198 -17.62 -11.28 9.34
CA MET A 198 -16.74 -12.40 8.99
C MET A 198 -16.37 -12.39 7.51
N HIS A 199 -17.36 -12.20 6.62
CA HIS A 199 -17.10 -12.14 5.18
C HIS A 199 -16.22 -10.95 4.80
N LEU A 200 -16.43 -9.77 5.42
CA LEU A 200 -15.56 -8.61 5.23
C LEU A 200 -14.10 -8.88 5.68
N ALA A 201 -13.91 -9.56 6.81
CA ALA A 201 -12.58 -10.00 7.24
C ALA A 201 -11.98 -11.03 6.27
N GLY A 202 -12.80 -11.96 5.78
CA GLY A 202 -12.43 -12.94 4.75
C GLY A 202 -11.90 -12.29 3.48
N MET A 203 -12.57 -11.23 3.01
CA MET A 203 -12.14 -10.42 1.85
C MET A 203 -10.75 -9.81 2.04
N GLN A 204 -10.39 -9.36 3.25
CA GLN A 204 -9.06 -8.80 3.53
C GLN A 204 -7.95 -9.86 3.52
N THR A 205 -8.30 -11.12 3.82
CA THR A 205 -7.38 -12.25 3.89
C THR A 205 -7.41 -13.16 2.67
N ALA A 206 -8.19 -12.80 1.63
CA ALA A 206 -8.35 -13.59 0.43
C ALA A 206 -7.01 -13.72 -0.32
N LYS A 207 -6.70 -14.94 -0.77
CA LYS A 207 -5.43 -15.25 -1.48
C LYS A 207 -5.52 -15.09 -2.99
N ASP A 208 -6.73 -15.15 -3.52
CA ASP A 208 -7.04 -15.09 -4.93
C ASP A 208 -8.39 -14.37 -5.16
N GLU A 209 -8.64 -14.04 -6.44
CA GLU A 209 -9.83 -13.28 -6.84
C GLU A 209 -11.13 -14.11 -6.67
N GLU A 210 -11.05 -15.45 -6.80
CA GLU A 210 -12.22 -16.33 -6.65
C GLU A 210 -12.72 -16.32 -5.20
N GLN A 211 -11.81 -16.46 -4.23
CA GLN A 211 -12.13 -16.38 -2.81
C GLN A 211 -12.66 -14.99 -2.44
N LEU A 212 -12.01 -13.93 -2.94
CA LEU A 212 -12.48 -12.55 -2.73
C LEU A 212 -13.91 -12.36 -3.23
N GLN A 213 -14.20 -12.87 -4.42
CA GLN A 213 -15.51 -12.80 -5.06
C GLN A 213 -16.57 -13.59 -4.27
N GLN A 214 -16.23 -14.79 -3.78
CA GLN A 214 -17.13 -15.60 -2.98
C GLN A 214 -17.51 -14.92 -1.66
N GLU A 215 -16.52 -14.40 -0.93
CA GLU A 215 -16.75 -13.69 0.35
C GLU A 215 -17.57 -12.41 0.12
N ARG A 216 -17.28 -11.66 -0.95
CA ARG A 216 -18.04 -10.46 -1.34
C ARG A 216 -19.51 -10.78 -1.65
N GLN A 217 -19.78 -11.82 -2.43
CA GLN A 217 -21.15 -12.22 -2.76
C GLN A 217 -21.93 -12.71 -1.54
N GLN A 218 -21.26 -13.40 -0.60
CA GLN A 218 -21.89 -13.82 0.65
C GLN A 218 -22.27 -12.61 1.51
N ALA A 219 -21.37 -11.62 1.64
CA ALA A 219 -21.66 -10.36 2.35
C ALA A 219 -22.84 -9.59 1.72
N ILE A 220 -22.85 -9.45 0.38
CA ILE A 220 -23.93 -8.75 -0.34
C ILE A 220 -25.29 -9.41 -0.07
N ARG A 221 -25.39 -10.74 -0.17
CA ARG A 221 -26.65 -11.46 0.07
C ARG A 221 -27.19 -11.23 1.49
N LEU A 222 -26.32 -11.28 2.49
CA LEU A 222 -26.70 -11.04 3.88
C LEU A 222 -27.15 -9.58 4.10
N LEU A 223 -26.43 -8.62 3.53
CA LEU A 223 -26.78 -7.20 3.61
C LEU A 223 -28.12 -6.90 2.93
N GLN A 224 -28.44 -7.56 1.81
CA GLN A 224 -29.76 -7.46 1.17
C GLN A 224 -30.87 -7.95 2.11
N GLN A 225 -30.68 -9.12 2.75
CA GLN A 225 -31.65 -9.65 3.73
C GLN A 225 -31.80 -8.74 4.96
N ILE A 226 -30.70 -8.16 5.45
CA ILE A 226 -30.74 -7.18 6.55
C ILE A 226 -31.51 -5.94 6.12
N ALA A 227 -31.24 -5.40 4.93
CA ALA A 227 -31.91 -4.22 4.40
C ALA A 227 -33.41 -4.44 4.13
N GLU A 228 -33.84 -5.67 3.83
CA GLU A 228 -35.26 -6.03 3.73
C GLU A 228 -35.96 -6.01 5.11
N ASN A 229 -35.29 -6.52 6.13
CA ASN A 229 -35.81 -6.56 7.50
C ASN A 229 -35.72 -5.19 8.21
N LEU A 230 -34.70 -4.38 7.88
CA LEU A 230 -34.43 -3.05 8.42
C LEU A 230 -34.22 -2.03 7.29
N PRO A 231 -35.27 -1.60 6.57
CA PRO A 231 -35.13 -0.73 5.38
C PRO A 231 -34.55 0.68 5.65
N GLY A 232 -34.50 1.10 6.92
CA GLY A 232 -33.97 2.39 7.34
C GLY A 232 -32.55 2.35 7.91
N ASP A 233 -31.91 1.18 7.93
CA ASP A 233 -30.54 1.05 8.44
C ASP A 233 -29.52 1.60 7.42
N LEU A 234 -29.09 2.83 7.66
CA LEU A 234 -28.21 3.57 6.76
C LEU A 234 -26.84 2.91 6.62
N ASP A 235 -26.31 2.32 7.69
CA ASP A 235 -24.99 1.67 7.67
C ASP A 235 -25.02 0.44 6.76
N THR A 236 -26.07 -0.38 6.87
CA THR A 236 -26.30 -1.53 5.98
C THR A 236 -26.45 -1.08 4.53
N LEU A 237 -27.26 -0.05 4.25
CA LEU A 237 -27.49 0.44 2.88
C LEU A 237 -26.22 1.02 2.25
N ASN A 238 -25.43 1.78 3.02
CA ASN A 238 -24.16 2.35 2.57
C ASN A 238 -23.14 1.27 2.24
N LEU A 239 -22.98 0.29 3.14
CA LEU A 239 -22.07 -0.84 2.93
C LEU A 239 -22.53 -1.71 1.76
N LEU A 240 -23.84 -1.96 1.64
CA LEU A 240 -24.43 -2.70 0.53
C LEU A 240 -24.14 -2.01 -0.81
N GLY A 241 -24.38 -0.70 -0.91
CA GLY A 241 -24.06 0.07 -2.12
C GLY A 241 -22.58 0.02 -2.48
N GLU A 242 -21.69 0.08 -1.48
CA GLU A 242 -20.24 0.01 -1.72
C GLU A 242 -19.81 -1.37 -2.24
N LEU A 243 -20.29 -2.45 -1.62
CA LEU A 243 -19.96 -3.80 -2.05
C LEU A 243 -20.54 -4.12 -3.42
N LEU A 244 -21.78 -3.69 -3.71
CA LEU A 244 -22.41 -3.85 -5.02
C LEU A 244 -21.62 -3.12 -6.12
N PHE A 245 -21.16 -1.89 -5.83
CA PHE A 245 -20.31 -1.15 -6.76
C PHE A 245 -19.00 -1.89 -7.05
N LYS A 246 -18.30 -2.36 -6.01
CA LYS A 246 -17.07 -3.15 -6.15
C LYS A 246 -17.30 -4.47 -6.91
N ASP A 247 -18.47 -5.08 -6.74
CA ASP A 247 -18.89 -6.30 -7.44
C ASP A 247 -19.30 -6.07 -8.91
N GLY A 248 -19.43 -4.82 -9.35
CA GLY A 248 -19.92 -4.48 -10.68
C GLY A 248 -21.44 -4.58 -10.83
N GLN A 249 -22.19 -4.78 -9.74
CA GLN A 249 -23.66 -4.72 -9.71
C GLN A 249 -24.12 -3.27 -9.60
N LEU A 250 -23.85 -2.51 -10.67
CA LEU A 250 -24.00 -1.05 -10.67
C LEU A 250 -25.46 -0.58 -10.48
N PRO A 251 -26.48 -1.16 -11.16
CA PRO A 251 -27.87 -0.76 -10.95
C PRO A 251 -28.37 -0.97 -9.51
N GLU A 252 -27.96 -2.07 -8.89
CA GLU A 252 -28.30 -2.37 -7.50
C GLU A 252 -27.59 -1.42 -6.54
N ALA A 253 -26.34 -1.05 -6.84
CA ALA A 253 -25.60 -0.04 -6.07
C ALA A 253 -26.30 1.33 -6.11
N VAL A 254 -26.78 1.75 -7.29
CA VAL A 254 -27.62 2.96 -7.45
C VAL A 254 -28.85 2.85 -6.55
N ALA A 255 -29.61 1.76 -6.63
CA ALA A 255 -30.83 1.57 -5.85
C ALA A 255 -30.57 1.61 -4.32
N ALA A 256 -29.44 1.08 -3.86
CA ALA A 256 -29.03 1.15 -2.45
C ALA A 256 -28.72 2.60 -2.02
N TYR A 257 -27.93 3.34 -2.80
CA TYR A 257 -27.61 4.74 -2.50
C TYR A 257 -28.82 5.68 -2.62
N GLU A 258 -29.75 5.44 -3.55
CA GLU A 258 -31.01 6.19 -3.64
C GLU A 258 -31.92 5.97 -2.43
N LYS A 259 -31.90 4.78 -1.81
CA LYS A 259 -32.59 4.57 -0.52
C LYS A 259 -31.96 5.43 0.58
N VAL A 260 -30.64 5.52 0.63
CA VAL A 260 -29.93 6.40 1.59
C VAL A 260 -30.29 7.87 1.34
N LEU A 261 -30.25 8.34 0.10
CA LEU A 261 -30.59 9.72 -0.26
C LEU A 261 -32.07 10.08 -0.05
N ARG A 262 -32.98 9.10 -0.07
CA ARG A 262 -34.38 9.34 0.35
C ARG A 262 -34.50 9.68 1.83
N ILE A 263 -33.64 9.11 2.68
CA ILE A 263 -33.61 9.38 4.12
C ILE A 263 -32.75 10.62 4.43
N GLN A 264 -31.61 10.76 3.73
CA GLN A 264 -30.67 11.86 3.88
C GLN A 264 -30.38 12.55 2.52
N PRO A 265 -31.29 13.42 2.02
CA PRO A 265 -31.14 14.05 0.69
C PRO A 265 -29.92 14.96 0.52
N ARG A 266 -29.27 15.31 1.64
CA ARG A 266 -28.11 16.22 1.68
C ARG A 266 -26.79 15.51 1.96
N ASP A 267 -26.76 14.17 1.99
CA ASP A 267 -25.52 13.43 2.16
C ASP A 267 -24.63 13.60 0.92
N THR A 268 -23.58 14.40 1.05
CA THR A 268 -22.62 14.67 -0.01
C THR A 268 -21.72 13.47 -0.31
N SER A 269 -21.42 12.63 0.68
CA SER A 269 -20.58 11.44 0.51
C SER A 269 -21.28 10.42 -0.37
N VAL A 270 -22.57 10.17 -0.11
CA VAL A 270 -23.37 9.24 -0.91
C VAL A 270 -23.58 9.75 -2.33
N LYS A 271 -23.82 11.07 -2.50
CA LYS A 271 -23.87 11.68 -3.84
C LYS A 271 -22.56 11.51 -4.61
N GLN A 272 -21.40 11.68 -3.97
CA GLN A 272 -20.09 11.44 -4.59
C GLN A 272 -19.91 9.97 -4.99
N ARG A 273 -20.25 9.01 -4.11
CA ARG A 273 -20.21 7.58 -4.43
C ARG A 273 -21.14 7.26 -5.59
N LEU A 274 -22.34 7.82 -5.61
CA LEU A 274 -23.32 7.64 -6.69
C LEU A 274 -22.82 8.17 -8.03
N VAL A 275 -22.08 9.29 -8.04
CA VAL A 275 -21.38 9.78 -9.24
C VAL A 275 -20.39 8.74 -9.76
N GLN A 276 -19.60 8.09 -8.89
CA GLN A 276 -18.68 7.03 -9.30
C GLN A 276 -19.41 5.83 -9.91
N VAL A 277 -20.55 5.45 -9.33
CA VAL A 277 -21.38 4.36 -9.88
C VAL A 277 -21.88 4.73 -11.28
N TYR A 278 -22.43 5.92 -11.47
CA TYR A 278 -22.93 6.36 -12.79
C TYR A 278 -21.82 6.49 -13.84
N LEU A 279 -20.62 6.94 -13.45
CA LEU A 279 -19.47 6.95 -14.35
C LEU A 279 -19.02 5.54 -14.75
N ALA A 280 -19.01 4.59 -13.81
CA ALA A 280 -18.75 3.18 -14.13
C ALA A 280 -19.83 2.57 -15.05
N MET A 281 -21.07 3.07 -14.97
CA MET A 281 -22.16 2.73 -15.90
C MET A 281 -22.05 3.43 -17.25
N ASN A 282 -21.10 4.35 -17.43
CA ASN A 282 -21.01 5.26 -18.56
C ASN A 282 -22.27 6.15 -18.73
N ASP A 283 -23.04 6.35 -17.65
CA ASP A 283 -24.18 7.26 -17.58
C ASP A 283 -23.72 8.63 -17.11
N GLU A 284 -23.09 9.34 -18.04
CA GLU A 284 -22.49 10.63 -17.74
C GLU A 284 -23.53 11.73 -17.50
N GLU A 285 -24.76 11.58 -18.01
CA GLU A 285 -25.83 12.53 -17.78
C GLU A 285 -26.21 12.57 -16.30
N GLN A 286 -26.45 11.42 -15.69
CA GLN A 286 -26.80 11.34 -14.27
C GLN A 286 -25.64 11.76 -13.36
N ALA A 287 -24.42 11.34 -13.68
CA ALA A 287 -23.23 11.78 -12.96
C ALA A 287 -23.14 13.31 -12.94
N MET A 288 -23.32 13.97 -14.10
CA MET A 288 -23.25 15.42 -14.21
C MET A 288 -24.42 16.14 -13.53
N ASN A 289 -25.62 15.56 -13.53
CA ASN A 289 -26.77 16.12 -12.81
C ASN A 289 -26.52 16.16 -11.29
N ILE A 290 -25.95 15.10 -10.72
CA ILE A 290 -25.61 15.04 -9.29
C ILE A 290 -24.48 16.03 -8.98
N LEU A 291 -23.45 16.11 -9.82
CA LEU A 291 -22.36 17.08 -9.65
C LEU A 291 -22.87 18.54 -9.74
N ALA A 292 -23.83 18.83 -10.62
CA ALA A 292 -24.47 20.14 -10.71
C ALA A 292 -25.30 20.48 -9.46
N ASP A 293 -25.94 19.49 -8.83
CA ASP A 293 -26.63 19.68 -7.55
C ASP A 293 -25.65 19.91 -6.39
N LEU A 294 -24.53 19.18 -6.39
CA LEU A 294 -23.47 19.34 -5.38
C LEU A 294 -22.82 20.73 -5.44
N THR A 295 -22.66 21.32 -6.62
CA THR A 295 -22.06 22.66 -6.80
C THR A 295 -23.00 23.82 -6.51
N LYS A 296 -24.33 23.65 -6.66
CA LYS A 296 -25.32 24.69 -6.33
C LYS A 296 -25.40 25.03 -4.85
N ASN A 297 -25.05 24.07 -3.99
CA ASN A 297 -25.04 24.27 -2.55
C ASN A 297 -23.65 24.80 -2.14
N GLN A 298 -23.47 26.13 -2.12
CA GLN A 298 -22.23 26.91 -1.89
C GLN A 298 -21.37 26.56 -0.65
N LYS A 299 -21.75 25.56 0.15
CA LYS A 299 -20.91 24.96 1.20
C LYS A 299 -20.36 23.60 0.74
N SER A 300 -20.13 23.43 -0.55
CA SER A 300 -19.42 22.24 -1.02
C SER A 300 -17.98 22.31 -0.54
N PRO A 301 -17.40 21.22 -0.03
CA PRO A 301 -15.98 21.20 0.29
C PRO A 301 -15.21 21.50 -1.00
N ILE A 302 -14.26 22.42 -0.92
CA ILE A 302 -13.32 22.88 -1.96
C ILE A 302 -12.84 21.77 -2.91
N ASN A 303 -12.67 20.56 -2.38
CA ASN A 303 -12.29 19.36 -3.12
C ASN A 303 -13.27 18.96 -4.23
N LEU A 304 -14.49 19.51 -4.28
CA LEU A 304 -15.50 19.12 -5.27
C LEU A 304 -15.15 19.59 -6.69
N HIS A 305 -14.69 20.83 -6.90
CA HIS A 305 -14.33 21.30 -8.24
C HIS A 305 -13.16 20.50 -8.84
N VAL A 306 -12.16 20.19 -8.00
CA VAL A 306 -11.03 19.34 -8.38
C VAL A 306 -11.49 17.92 -8.66
N TYR A 307 -12.37 17.38 -7.83
CA TYR A 307 -12.96 16.06 -8.03
C TYR A 307 -13.75 15.98 -9.35
N ILE A 308 -14.59 16.98 -9.64
CA ILE A 308 -15.30 17.06 -10.93
C ILE A 308 -14.30 17.15 -12.09
N ALA A 309 -13.25 17.96 -11.94
CA ALA A 309 -12.21 18.06 -12.96
C ALA A 309 -11.55 16.71 -13.22
N ASP A 310 -11.20 15.94 -12.19
CA ASP A 310 -10.66 14.59 -12.34
C ASP A 310 -11.60 13.64 -13.05
N MET A 311 -12.89 13.67 -12.69
CA MET A 311 -13.90 12.85 -13.37
C MET A 311 -14.06 13.23 -14.84
N GLN A 312 -14.01 14.52 -15.15
CA GLN A 312 -14.06 15.00 -16.53
C GLN A 312 -12.80 14.65 -17.33
N LEU A 313 -11.62 14.64 -16.70
CA LEU A 313 -10.39 14.16 -17.33
C LEU A 313 -10.45 12.67 -17.66
N GLN A 314 -10.97 11.86 -16.74
CA GLN A 314 -11.20 10.43 -16.99
C GLN A 314 -12.18 10.19 -18.14
N ALA A 315 -13.21 11.04 -18.26
CA ALA A 315 -14.15 11.02 -19.37
C ALA A 315 -13.60 11.65 -20.68
N GLY A 316 -12.33 12.07 -20.72
CA GLY A 316 -11.70 12.68 -21.90
C GLY A 316 -12.17 14.11 -22.20
N ARG A 317 -12.85 14.77 -21.28
CA ARG A 317 -13.43 16.13 -21.42
C ARG A 317 -12.51 17.20 -20.83
N THR A 318 -11.28 17.30 -21.36
CA THR A 318 -10.23 18.20 -20.86
C THR A 318 -10.66 19.66 -20.70
N ASN A 319 -11.41 20.21 -21.67
CA ASN A 319 -11.85 21.61 -21.61
C ASN A 319 -12.77 21.89 -20.41
N ARG A 320 -13.71 20.97 -20.11
CA ARG A 320 -14.59 21.13 -18.95
C ARG A 320 -13.82 20.98 -17.65
N ALA A 321 -12.86 20.05 -17.60
CA ALA A 321 -12.00 19.89 -16.44
C ALA A 321 -11.20 21.17 -16.15
N MET A 322 -10.70 21.83 -17.19
CA MET A 322 -10.04 23.12 -17.07
C MET A 322 -10.98 24.21 -16.54
N GLU A 323 -12.24 24.28 -16.98
CA GLU A 323 -13.24 25.22 -16.44
C GLU A 323 -13.46 24.97 -14.93
N GLN A 324 -13.54 23.72 -14.50
CA GLN A 324 -13.71 23.38 -13.08
C GLN A 324 -12.47 23.73 -12.25
N LEU A 325 -11.26 23.49 -12.77
CA LEU A 325 -10.03 23.90 -12.10
C LEU A 325 -9.89 25.42 -12.04
N GLN A 326 -10.40 26.17 -13.03
CA GLN A 326 -10.46 27.63 -12.97
C GLN A 326 -11.38 28.13 -11.86
N LEU A 327 -12.50 27.44 -11.61
CA LEU A 327 -13.37 27.73 -10.47
C LEU A 327 -12.64 27.40 -9.15
N ALA A 328 -11.98 26.24 -9.07
CA ALA A 328 -11.20 25.85 -7.89
C ALA A 328 -10.12 26.87 -7.54
N THR A 329 -9.37 27.39 -8.51
CA THR A 329 -8.34 28.42 -8.27
C THR A 329 -8.91 29.79 -7.94
N ALA A 330 -10.16 30.09 -8.31
CA ALA A 330 -10.83 31.33 -7.95
C ALA A 330 -11.39 31.30 -6.52
N GLU A 331 -11.85 30.14 -6.05
CA GLU A 331 -12.34 29.95 -4.68
C GLU A 331 -11.19 29.87 -3.67
N GLU A 332 -10.14 29.11 -3.98
CA GLU A 332 -8.92 29.01 -3.15
C GLU A 332 -7.68 29.42 -3.94
N PRO A 333 -7.43 30.73 -4.07
CA PRO A 333 -6.28 31.23 -4.81
C PRO A 333 -4.94 30.88 -4.14
N THR A 334 -4.96 30.47 -2.87
CA THR A 334 -3.76 30.11 -2.08
C THR A 334 -3.35 28.65 -2.16
N GLU A 335 -4.14 27.79 -2.81
CA GLU A 335 -3.84 26.35 -2.92
C GLU A 335 -3.03 26.05 -4.20
N PRO A 336 -1.72 25.75 -4.11
CA PRO A 336 -0.86 25.61 -5.28
C PRO A 336 -1.25 24.43 -6.18
N ALA A 337 -1.79 23.34 -5.62
CA ALA A 337 -2.12 22.14 -6.38
C ALA A 337 -3.11 22.42 -7.52
N PHE A 338 -4.07 23.32 -7.31
CA PHE A 338 -5.12 23.64 -8.29
C PHE A 338 -4.54 24.39 -9.49
N TRP A 339 -3.66 25.36 -9.21
CA TRP A 339 -2.94 26.13 -10.24
C TRP A 339 -2.01 25.25 -11.06
N LEU A 340 -1.23 24.39 -10.39
CA LEU A 340 -0.30 23.47 -11.04
C LEU A 340 -1.02 22.51 -11.96
N LYS A 341 -2.14 21.93 -11.51
CA LYS A 341 -2.96 21.01 -12.31
C LYS A 341 -3.58 21.71 -13.52
N LEU A 342 -4.11 22.92 -13.35
CA LEU A 342 -4.64 23.72 -14.45
C LEU A 342 -3.54 24.07 -15.48
N ALA A 343 -2.36 24.46 -15.00
CA ALA A 343 -1.23 24.79 -15.86
C ALA A 343 -0.70 23.55 -16.61
N ALA A 344 -0.68 22.38 -15.97
CA ALA A 344 -0.28 21.13 -16.60
C ALA A 344 -1.20 20.76 -17.78
N LEU A 345 -2.52 20.85 -17.61
CA LEU A 345 -3.49 20.61 -18.70
C LEU A 345 -3.35 21.60 -19.86
N GLN A 346 -2.88 22.81 -19.59
CA GLN A 346 -2.66 23.84 -20.60
C GLN A 346 -1.31 23.69 -21.32
N ALA A 347 -0.34 23.02 -20.71
CA ALA A 347 1.05 23.04 -21.18
C ALA A 347 1.22 22.42 -22.57
N ASP A 348 0.49 21.34 -22.85
CA ASP A 348 0.58 20.60 -24.11
C ASP A 348 -0.03 21.36 -25.29
N ASP A 349 -1.20 21.97 -25.11
CA ASP A 349 -1.92 22.67 -26.17
C ASP A 349 -1.48 24.15 -26.30
N ASN A 350 -1.26 24.83 -25.17
CA ASN A 350 -0.94 26.25 -25.14
C ASN A 350 0.03 26.60 -23.99
N PRO A 351 1.35 26.41 -24.19
CA PRO A 351 2.35 26.68 -23.15
C PRO A 351 2.40 28.15 -22.70
N LYS A 352 1.94 29.09 -23.54
CA LYS A 352 1.83 30.51 -23.16
C LYS A 352 0.70 30.73 -22.15
N GLN A 353 -0.41 30.02 -22.30
CA GLN A 353 -1.52 30.07 -21.36
C GLN A 353 -1.12 29.43 -20.02
N ALA A 354 -0.46 28.28 -20.04
CA ALA A 354 0.10 27.65 -18.84
C ALA A 354 1.03 28.62 -18.08
N GLU A 355 1.93 29.30 -18.79
CA GLU A 355 2.80 30.31 -18.18
C GLU A 355 2.00 31.47 -17.56
N ALA A 356 0.96 31.96 -18.24
CA ALA A 356 0.10 33.02 -17.70
C ALA A 356 -0.64 32.56 -16.43
N THR A 357 -1.09 31.30 -16.38
CA THR A 357 -1.72 30.67 -15.22
C THR A 357 -0.74 30.59 -14.05
N LEU A 358 0.49 30.10 -14.25
CA LEU A 358 1.51 30.04 -13.19
C LEU A 358 1.92 31.44 -12.69
N ARG A 359 1.98 32.44 -13.58
CA ARG A 359 2.23 33.83 -13.17
C ARG A 359 1.11 34.38 -12.29
N LYS A 360 -0.16 34.09 -12.60
CA LYS A 360 -1.29 34.43 -11.73
C LYS A 360 -1.22 33.67 -10.41
N ALA A 361 -0.80 32.41 -10.43
CA ALA A 361 -0.59 31.63 -9.21
C ALA A 361 0.45 32.30 -8.30
N LEU A 362 1.61 32.73 -8.81
CA LEU A 362 2.62 33.45 -8.02
C LEU A 362 2.17 34.84 -7.53
N GLN A 363 1.19 35.47 -8.16
CA GLN A 363 0.61 36.71 -7.63
C GLN A 363 -0.22 36.46 -6.37
N ASN A 364 -0.90 35.30 -6.32
CA ASN A 364 -1.70 34.89 -5.16
C ASN A 364 -0.87 34.16 -4.10
N ILE A 365 0.20 33.48 -4.51
CA ILE A 365 1.11 32.68 -3.68
C ILE A 365 2.56 33.09 -3.93
N PRO A 366 2.99 34.30 -3.51
CA PRO A 366 4.34 34.77 -3.77
C PRO A 366 5.40 33.85 -3.18
N GLY A 367 6.37 33.44 -4.00
CA GLY A 367 7.49 32.63 -3.55
C GLY A 367 7.19 31.14 -3.36
N ASN A 368 6.02 30.63 -3.79
CA ASN A 368 5.74 29.19 -3.66
C ASN A 368 6.77 28.33 -4.42
N PRO A 369 7.50 27.42 -3.75
CA PRO A 369 8.57 26.64 -4.36
C PRO A 369 8.10 25.76 -5.53
N GLN A 370 6.94 25.10 -5.40
CA GLN A 370 6.44 24.16 -6.41
C GLN A 370 6.07 24.88 -7.72
N ILE A 371 5.45 26.06 -7.63
CA ILE A 371 5.12 26.88 -8.81
C ILE A 371 6.39 27.41 -9.47
N LEU A 372 7.38 27.88 -8.70
CA LEU A 372 8.67 28.34 -9.22
C LEU A 372 9.44 27.21 -9.90
N GLU A 373 9.44 26.00 -9.33
CA GLU A 373 10.03 24.81 -9.93
C GLU A 373 9.42 24.54 -11.30
N VAL A 374 8.09 24.43 -11.40
CA VAL A 374 7.42 24.15 -12.69
C VAL A 374 7.70 25.24 -13.72
N MET A 375 7.74 26.52 -13.30
CA MET A 375 8.18 27.59 -14.20
C MET A 375 9.62 27.41 -14.68
N GLY A 376 10.53 26.96 -13.81
CA GLY A 376 11.90 26.58 -14.16
C GLY A 376 11.97 25.45 -15.18
N LEU A 377 11.20 24.37 -14.97
CA LEU A 377 11.11 23.22 -15.89
C LEU A 377 10.56 23.63 -17.26
N MET A 378 9.54 24.47 -17.30
CA MET A 378 9.02 25.02 -18.55
C MET A 378 10.10 25.80 -19.33
N ARG A 379 10.96 26.55 -18.61
CA ARG A 379 12.10 27.26 -19.25
C ARG A 379 13.18 26.31 -19.73
N LEU A 380 13.44 25.21 -19.04
CA LEU A 380 14.34 24.15 -19.51
C LEU A 380 13.84 23.55 -20.82
N ALA A 381 12.56 23.18 -20.90
CA ALA A 381 11.96 22.63 -22.12
C ALA A 381 12.04 23.61 -23.31
N GLN A 382 12.00 24.91 -23.03
CA GLN A 382 12.17 25.98 -24.03
C GLN A 382 13.64 26.32 -24.36
N ASN A 383 14.61 25.57 -23.84
CA ASN A 383 16.05 25.83 -23.94
C ASN A 383 16.48 27.22 -23.39
N ARG A 384 15.69 27.82 -22.49
CA ARG A 384 15.97 29.11 -21.85
C ARG A 384 16.70 28.91 -20.52
N TYR A 385 17.89 28.35 -20.59
CA TYR A 385 18.64 27.85 -19.42
C TYR A 385 18.92 28.91 -18.35
N LYS A 386 19.16 30.17 -18.73
CA LYS A 386 19.38 31.26 -17.77
C LYS A 386 18.14 31.50 -16.90
N GLN A 387 16.97 31.63 -17.55
CA GLN A 387 15.70 31.84 -16.85
C GLN A 387 15.31 30.60 -16.03
N ALA A 388 15.60 29.40 -16.54
CA ALA A 388 15.39 28.16 -15.81
C ALA A 388 16.19 28.13 -14.51
N ALA A 389 17.50 28.42 -14.57
CA ALA A 389 18.36 28.45 -13.39
C ALA A 389 17.91 29.53 -12.38
N GLU A 390 17.45 30.69 -12.85
CA GLU A 390 16.90 31.75 -11.98
C GLU A 390 15.64 31.30 -11.24
N PHE A 391 14.67 30.67 -11.91
CA PHE A 391 13.45 30.17 -11.27
C PHE A 391 13.72 29.00 -10.32
N LEU A 392 14.56 28.04 -10.74
CA LEU A 392 14.94 26.91 -9.88
C LEU A 392 15.72 27.39 -8.65
N GLN A 393 16.61 28.38 -8.78
CA GLN A 393 17.28 28.94 -7.61
C GLN A 393 16.29 29.62 -6.66
N GLN A 394 15.34 30.41 -7.18
CA GLN A 394 14.28 31.01 -6.36
C GLN A 394 13.42 29.96 -5.65
N ALA A 395 13.10 28.85 -6.33
CA ALA A 395 12.37 27.73 -5.73
C ALA A 395 13.15 27.12 -4.57
N TYR A 396 14.46 26.87 -4.76
CA TYR A 396 15.34 26.37 -3.71
C TYR A 396 15.41 27.35 -2.52
N ASP A 397 15.70 28.62 -2.79
CA ASP A 397 15.83 29.64 -1.75
C ASP A 397 14.54 29.79 -0.93
N ALA A 398 13.37 29.69 -1.59
CA ALA A 398 12.08 29.74 -0.92
C ALA A 398 11.80 28.48 -0.08
N ALA A 399 12.11 27.28 -0.59
CA ALA A 399 11.94 26.04 0.16
C ALA A 399 12.84 26.01 1.40
N MET A 400 14.11 26.39 1.25
CA MET A 400 15.06 26.46 2.37
C MET A 400 14.72 27.55 3.40
N ALA A 401 13.98 28.58 2.99
CA ALA A 401 13.49 29.59 3.93
C ALA A 401 12.30 29.11 4.77
N ASP A 402 11.51 28.16 4.23
CA ASP A 402 10.35 27.56 4.91
C ASP A 402 10.77 26.42 5.84
N ASP A 403 11.50 25.43 5.32
CA ASP A 403 12.11 24.35 6.10
C ASP A 403 13.55 24.05 5.61
N PRO A 404 14.58 24.55 6.32
CA PRO A 404 15.98 24.28 5.98
C PRO A 404 16.40 22.80 6.08
N ASN A 405 15.63 21.97 6.79
CA ASN A 405 15.96 20.57 7.00
C ASN A 405 15.24 19.63 6.02
N GLU A 406 14.29 20.14 5.24
CA GLU A 406 13.58 19.35 4.23
C GLU A 406 14.30 19.48 2.88
N PRO A 407 15.02 18.44 2.41
CA PRO A 407 15.70 18.52 1.13
C PRO A 407 14.68 18.51 -0.01
N MET A 408 15.00 19.25 -1.08
CA MET A 408 14.26 19.14 -2.34
C MET A 408 14.44 17.74 -2.96
N THR A 409 13.61 17.41 -3.95
CA THR A 409 13.67 16.10 -4.63
C THR A 409 14.99 15.91 -5.41
N PRO A 410 15.44 14.66 -5.64
CA PRO A 410 16.63 14.40 -6.46
C PRO A 410 16.50 14.97 -7.87
N LEU A 411 15.30 14.88 -8.46
CA LEU A 411 15.00 15.43 -9.78
C LEU A 411 15.08 16.96 -9.80
N PHE A 412 14.68 17.65 -8.73
CA PHE A 412 14.86 19.10 -8.63
C PHE A 412 16.34 19.48 -8.75
N TYR A 413 17.20 18.84 -7.94
CA TYR A 413 18.65 19.07 -7.98
C TYR A 413 19.26 18.72 -9.34
N TYR A 414 18.81 17.63 -9.97
CA TYR A 414 19.17 17.27 -11.33
C TYR A 414 18.80 18.36 -12.35
N HIS A 415 17.59 18.92 -12.30
CA HIS A 415 17.15 19.94 -13.25
C HIS A 415 17.95 21.24 -13.13
N ILE A 416 18.30 21.67 -11.92
CA ILE A 416 19.15 22.87 -11.73
C ILE A 416 20.61 22.59 -12.12
N ALA A 417 21.10 21.36 -11.92
CA ALA A 417 22.40 20.92 -12.44
C ALA A 417 22.41 20.97 -13.98
N LEU A 418 21.39 20.46 -14.65
CA LEU A 418 21.24 20.55 -16.11
C LEU A 418 21.29 21.99 -16.61
N ALA A 419 20.49 22.88 -16.00
CA ALA A 419 20.48 24.30 -16.34
C ALA A 419 21.88 24.92 -16.22
N SER A 420 22.56 24.64 -15.12
CA SER A 420 23.90 25.13 -14.80
C SER A 420 24.96 24.58 -15.77
N THR A 421 24.87 23.31 -16.17
CA THR A 421 25.74 22.68 -17.17
C THR A 421 25.58 23.32 -18.54
N HIS A 422 24.34 23.60 -18.96
CA HIS A 422 24.08 24.32 -20.22
C HIS A 422 24.66 25.74 -20.19
N LEU A 423 24.67 26.39 -19.03
CA LEU A 423 25.28 27.71 -18.83
C LEU A 423 26.82 27.66 -18.67
N GLY A 424 27.42 26.48 -18.55
CA GLY A 424 28.85 26.31 -18.31
C GLY A 424 29.30 26.69 -16.89
N GLN A 425 28.37 26.73 -15.92
CA GLN A 425 28.65 27.01 -14.52
C GLN A 425 29.12 25.74 -13.83
N THR A 426 30.38 25.35 -14.06
CA THR A 426 30.93 24.03 -13.70
C THR A 426 30.77 23.68 -12.22
N GLU A 427 31.33 24.47 -11.30
CA GLU A 427 31.31 24.18 -9.86
C GLU A 427 29.87 24.06 -9.37
N ARG A 428 29.06 25.07 -9.69
CA ARG A 428 27.65 25.12 -9.29
C ARG A 428 26.85 23.92 -9.81
N ALA A 429 27.12 23.46 -11.03
CA ALA A 429 26.48 22.26 -11.57
C ALA A 429 26.96 20.98 -10.89
N ALA A 430 28.22 20.92 -10.44
CA ALA A 430 28.77 19.80 -9.70
C ALA A 430 28.11 19.69 -8.32
N ASP A 431 28.03 20.80 -7.56
CA ASP A 431 27.37 20.84 -6.25
C ASP A 431 25.92 20.33 -6.31
N TRP A 432 25.16 20.77 -7.32
CA TRP A 432 23.78 20.34 -7.49
C TRP A 432 23.67 18.87 -7.93
N LEU A 433 24.56 18.42 -8.80
CA LEU A 433 24.58 17.03 -9.24
C LEU A 433 24.97 16.09 -8.10
N GLU A 434 25.91 16.49 -7.24
CA GLU A 434 26.32 15.75 -6.05
C GLU A 434 25.12 15.48 -5.14
N ARG A 435 24.40 16.54 -4.75
CA ARG A 435 23.20 16.42 -3.91
C ARG A 435 22.14 15.50 -4.53
N ALA A 436 21.94 15.58 -5.84
CA ALA A 436 21.00 14.70 -6.54
C ALA A 436 21.42 13.23 -6.43
N MET A 437 22.72 12.95 -6.59
CA MET A 437 23.30 11.60 -6.57
C MET A 437 23.40 11.00 -5.17
N GLU A 438 23.63 11.81 -4.14
CA GLU A 438 23.62 11.37 -2.75
C GLU A 438 22.24 10.81 -2.35
N MET A 439 21.17 11.43 -2.85
CA MET A 439 19.81 10.98 -2.61
C MET A 439 19.41 9.81 -3.52
N GLU A 440 19.75 9.89 -4.81
CA GLU A 440 19.40 8.89 -5.81
C GLU A 440 20.57 8.63 -6.78
N PRO A 441 21.35 7.56 -6.57
CA PRO A 441 22.49 7.23 -7.41
C PRO A 441 22.16 7.04 -8.91
N GLY A 442 20.90 6.73 -9.23
CA GLY A 442 20.37 6.61 -10.61
C GLY A 442 20.39 7.91 -11.42
N ILE A 443 20.55 9.07 -10.76
CA ILE A 443 20.64 10.37 -11.44
C ILE A 443 21.90 10.47 -12.31
N LEU A 444 23.02 9.86 -11.90
CA LEU A 444 24.27 9.94 -12.67
C LEU A 444 24.15 9.29 -14.06
N PRO A 445 23.66 8.04 -14.21
CA PRO A 445 23.34 7.45 -15.51
C PRO A 445 22.41 8.32 -16.36
N LEU A 446 21.36 8.91 -15.77
CA LEU A 446 20.42 9.80 -16.46
C LEU A 446 21.11 11.08 -16.98
N TYR A 447 21.94 11.71 -16.15
CA TYR A 447 22.76 12.86 -16.54
C TYR A 447 23.71 12.51 -17.69
N MET A 448 24.27 11.30 -17.65
CA MET A 448 25.21 10.80 -18.65
C MET A 448 24.57 10.50 -19.98
N GLN A 449 23.38 9.89 -20.00
CA GLN A 449 22.60 9.71 -21.21
C GLN A 449 22.34 11.07 -21.89
N ARG A 450 21.99 12.11 -21.11
CA ARG A 450 21.80 13.48 -21.62
C ARG A 450 23.11 14.09 -22.14
N ALA A 451 24.25 13.84 -21.49
CA ALA A 451 25.56 14.33 -21.93
C ALA A 451 26.04 13.69 -23.24
N ILE A 452 25.81 12.39 -23.40
CA ILE A 452 26.19 11.63 -24.61
C ILE A 452 25.32 12.07 -25.79
N THR A 453 24.00 12.13 -25.61
CA THR A 453 23.04 12.51 -26.67
C THR A 453 22.98 14.02 -26.94
N GLY A 454 23.52 14.83 -26.02
CA GLY A 454 23.53 16.28 -26.11
C GLY A 454 24.50 16.85 -27.16
N THR A 455 24.46 18.18 -27.31
CA THR A 455 25.38 18.89 -28.22
C THR A 455 26.84 18.71 -27.81
N LYS A 456 27.78 18.83 -28.75
CA LYS A 456 29.23 18.81 -28.46
C LYS A 456 29.64 19.80 -27.37
N SER A 457 29.00 20.98 -27.33
CA SER A 457 29.21 21.98 -26.29
C SER A 457 28.74 21.50 -24.92
N TYR A 458 27.51 20.97 -24.85
CA TYR A 458 26.94 20.42 -23.62
C TYR A 458 27.78 19.26 -23.09
N ARG A 459 28.17 18.31 -23.95
CA ARG A 459 29.04 17.19 -23.58
C ARG A 459 30.37 17.65 -22.98
N ARG A 460 30.97 18.69 -23.56
CA ARG A 460 32.21 19.29 -23.04
C ARG A 460 32.00 19.93 -21.67
N ASN A 461 30.88 20.62 -21.45
CA ASN A 461 30.55 21.17 -20.13
C ASN A 461 30.27 20.06 -19.11
N ALA A 462 29.50 19.03 -19.48
CA ALA A 462 29.22 17.89 -18.62
C ALA A 462 30.50 17.18 -18.17
N ALA A 463 31.48 17.01 -19.06
CA ALA A 463 32.78 16.46 -18.70
C ALA A 463 33.61 17.38 -17.81
N LYS A 464 33.38 18.71 -17.80
CA LYS A 464 33.98 19.60 -16.80
C LYS A 464 33.30 19.41 -15.45
N VAL A 465 31.98 19.30 -15.43
CA VAL A 465 31.18 19.08 -14.21
C VAL A 465 31.58 17.79 -13.52
N LEU A 466 31.62 16.67 -14.23
CA LEU A 466 32.05 15.39 -13.64
C LEU A 466 33.52 15.41 -13.19
N ARG A 467 34.36 16.22 -13.84
CA ARG A 467 35.76 16.39 -13.41
C ARG A 467 35.87 17.22 -12.13
N ALA A 468 35.06 18.26 -11.98
CA ALA A 468 34.97 19.02 -10.74
C ALA A 468 34.47 18.12 -9.59
N LEU A 469 33.38 17.37 -9.83
CA LEU A 469 32.83 16.40 -8.88
C LEU A 469 33.84 15.32 -8.48
N ALA A 470 34.68 14.85 -9.42
CA ALA A 470 35.74 13.89 -9.13
C ALA A 470 36.93 14.48 -8.35
N GLN A 471 37.09 15.81 -8.35
CA GLN A 471 38.17 16.54 -7.66
C GLN A 471 37.73 17.09 -6.29
N GLU A 472 36.45 17.02 -5.97
CA GLU A 472 35.88 17.57 -4.75
C GLU A 472 36.41 16.85 -3.51
N ALA A 473 36.67 17.62 -2.44
CA ALA A 473 37.36 17.17 -1.25
C ALA A 473 36.41 16.38 -0.33
N GLY A 474 36.01 15.18 -0.74
CA GLY A 474 35.06 14.33 0.01
C GLY A 474 35.39 12.85 -0.05
N GLN A 475 35.37 12.23 -1.24
CA GLN A 475 35.82 10.87 -1.50
C GLN A 475 35.84 10.67 -3.03
N LYS A 476 36.91 10.11 -3.61
CA LYS A 476 36.89 9.80 -5.04
C LYS A 476 35.80 8.76 -5.32
N ASN A 477 34.82 9.11 -6.13
CA ASN A 477 33.72 8.22 -6.50
C ASN A 477 34.04 7.52 -7.83
N ALA A 478 34.21 6.19 -7.77
CA ALA A 478 34.54 5.35 -8.91
C ALA A 478 33.48 5.40 -10.00
N SER A 479 32.20 5.53 -9.64
CA SER A 479 31.11 5.67 -10.62
C SER A 479 31.22 7.00 -11.38
N VAL A 480 31.51 8.11 -10.70
CA VAL A 480 31.72 9.42 -11.36
C VAL A 480 32.91 9.36 -12.33
N LEU A 481 34.03 8.76 -11.90
CA LEU A 481 35.22 8.61 -12.72
C LEU A 481 34.98 7.74 -13.95
N ALA A 482 34.26 6.62 -13.81
CA ALA A 482 33.88 5.76 -14.93
C ALA A 482 33.07 6.53 -15.98
N HIS A 483 32.06 7.30 -15.54
CA HIS A 483 31.24 8.10 -16.43
C HIS A 483 32.03 9.28 -17.07
N LEU A 484 32.94 9.91 -16.32
CA LEU A 484 33.85 10.92 -16.87
C LEU A 484 34.76 10.33 -17.95
N ALA A 485 35.34 9.15 -17.71
CA ALA A 485 36.19 8.45 -18.67
C ALA A 485 35.43 8.16 -19.97
N VAL A 486 34.17 7.72 -19.90
CA VAL A 486 33.30 7.56 -21.07
C VAL A 486 33.10 8.89 -21.82
N LEU A 487 32.84 10.01 -21.14
CA LEU A 487 32.75 11.30 -21.82
C LEU A 487 34.07 11.71 -22.50
N ASP A 488 35.21 11.31 -21.96
CA ASP A 488 36.51 11.55 -22.56
C ASP A 488 36.74 10.65 -23.80
N VAL A 489 36.24 9.41 -23.83
CA VAL A 489 36.15 8.57 -25.06
C VAL A 489 35.36 9.28 -26.16
N TYR A 490 34.16 9.77 -25.84
CA TYR A 490 33.31 10.53 -26.78
C TYR A 490 33.92 11.86 -27.24
N GLN A 491 34.93 12.36 -26.52
CA GLN A 491 35.70 13.55 -26.90
C GLN A 491 37.01 13.20 -27.62
N LYS A 492 37.25 11.92 -27.92
CA LYS A 492 38.48 11.38 -28.53
C LYS A 492 39.73 11.68 -27.71
N LYS A 493 39.63 11.66 -26.38
CA LYS A 493 40.73 11.87 -25.43
C LYS A 493 41.15 10.54 -24.78
N MET A 494 41.62 9.59 -25.58
CA MET A 494 41.83 8.19 -25.13
C MET A 494 42.81 8.07 -23.97
N ALA A 495 43.89 8.85 -23.95
CA ALA A 495 44.84 8.84 -22.83
C ALA A 495 44.19 9.23 -21.49
N GLN A 496 43.29 10.22 -21.49
CA GLN A 496 42.57 10.65 -20.28
C GLN A 496 41.51 9.62 -19.88
N ALA A 497 40.80 9.05 -20.86
CA ALA A 497 39.82 7.99 -20.61
C ALA A 497 40.46 6.75 -19.97
N ILE A 498 41.57 6.26 -20.53
CA ILE A 498 42.30 5.10 -20.00
C ILE A 498 42.81 5.38 -18.59
N GLN A 499 43.39 6.56 -18.35
CA GLN A 499 43.83 6.96 -17.01
C GLN A 499 42.65 6.95 -16.01
N GLY A 500 41.49 7.48 -16.40
CA GLY A 500 40.29 7.47 -15.56
C GLY A 500 39.78 6.06 -15.26
N PHE A 501 39.75 5.17 -16.25
CA PHE A 501 39.35 3.77 -16.05
C PHE A 501 40.35 3.00 -15.16
N ASP A 502 41.67 3.22 -15.33
CA ASP A 502 42.70 2.64 -14.47
C ASP A 502 42.56 3.11 -13.01
N GLU A 503 42.18 4.38 -12.81
CA GLU A 503 41.91 4.92 -11.48
C GLU A 503 40.67 4.28 -10.83
N VAL A 504 39.63 3.99 -11.60
CA VAL A 504 38.45 3.26 -11.11
C VAL A 504 38.83 1.85 -10.63
N LEU A 505 39.65 1.12 -11.39
CA LEU A 505 40.16 -0.19 -10.96
C LEU A 505 40.98 -0.07 -9.66
N ALA A 506 41.84 0.93 -9.55
CA ALA A 506 42.65 1.16 -8.34
C ALA A 506 41.78 1.49 -7.11
N LEU A 507 40.70 2.26 -7.28
CA LEU A 507 39.75 2.55 -6.21
C LEU A 507 38.97 1.32 -5.79
N ALA A 508 38.48 0.53 -6.74
CA ALA A 508 37.75 -0.71 -6.44
C ALA A 508 38.61 -1.77 -5.71
N GLN A 509 39.94 -1.74 -5.91
CA GLN A 509 40.88 -2.59 -5.17
C GLN A 509 41.08 -2.13 -3.71
N THR A 510 40.99 -0.83 -3.43
CA THR A 510 41.26 -0.27 -2.10
C THR A 510 39.99 -0.10 -1.25
N ASP A 511 38.83 0.06 -1.89
CA ASP A 511 37.52 0.21 -1.24
C ASP A 511 36.48 -0.70 -1.93
N PRO A 512 36.05 -1.80 -1.29
CA PRO A 512 35.06 -2.72 -1.85
C PRO A 512 33.71 -2.06 -2.21
N LEU A 513 33.33 -0.94 -1.59
CA LEU A 513 32.09 -0.23 -1.94
C LEU A 513 32.18 0.39 -3.34
N GLN A 514 33.38 0.78 -3.77
CA GLN A 514 33.65 1.35 -5.10
C GLN A 514 33.64 0.28 -6.21
N ALA A 515 33.75 -1.01 -5.86
CA ALA A 515 33.70 -2.11 -6.83
C ALA A 515 32.35 -2.20 -7.56
N THR A 516 31.29 -1.59 -7.02
CA THR A 516 29.99 -1.45 -7.68
C THR A 516 30.05 -0.69 -9.02
N ALA A 517 31.09 0.11 -9.25
CA ALA A 517 31.33 0.77 -10.54
C ALA A 517 31.80 -0.19 -11.64
N LEU A 518 32.32 -1.38 -11.29
CA LEU A 518 32.88 -2.37 -12.21
C LEU A 518 31.80 -3.21 -12.89
N THR A 519 30.92 -2.52 -13.62
CA THR A 519 29.80 -3.12 -14.37
C THR A 519 30.24 -3.65 -15.74
N PRO A 520 29.44 -4.49 -16.42
CA PRO A 520 29.70 -4.85 -17.82
C PRO A 520 29.90 -3.62 -18.72
N TRP A 521 29.09 -2.57 -18.50
CA TRP A 521 29.20 -1.29 -19.21
C TRP A 521 30.56 -0.61 -18.99
N PHE A 522 31.09 -0.63 -17.76
CA PHE A 522 32.42 -0.10 -17.45
C PHE A 522 33.50 -0.83 -18.26
N TYR A 523 33.52 -2.16 -18.21
CA TYR A 523 34.53 -2.97 -18.89
C TYR A 523 34.44 -2.83 -20.41
N PHE A 524 33.22 -2.78 -20.95
CA PHE A 524 32.99 -2.53 -22.37
C PHE A 524 33.62 -1.21 -22.82
N TRP A 525 33.31 -0.09 -22.16
CA TRP A 525 33.85 1.21 -22.55
C TRP A 525 35.35 1.35 -22.30
N PHE A 526 35.88 0.64 -21.31
CA PHE A 526 37.32 0.58 -21.10
C PHE A 526 38.01 -0.18 -22.24
N GLY A 527 37.47 -1.33 -22.64
CA GLY A 527 37.93 -2.07 -23.83
C GLY A 527 37.94 -1.20 -25.07
N VAL A 528 36.84 -0.49 -25.36
CA VAL A 528 36.73 0.47 -26.48
C VAL A 528 37.82 1.55 -26.41
N ALA A 529 38.09 2.12 -25.24
CA ALA A 529 39.13 3.14 -25.09
C ALA A 529 40.55 2.59 -25.35
N LEU A 530 40.82 1.37 -24.88
CA LEU A 530 42.10 0.67 -25.09
C LEU A 530 42.32 0.28 -26.54
N ASP A 531 41.27 -0.20 -27.21
CA ASP A 531 41.29 -0.57 -28.62
C ASP A 531 41.62 0.63 -29.52
N GLU A 532 40.91 1.74 -29.34
CA GLU A 532 41.18 3.00 -30.06
C GLU A 532 42.60 3.54 -29.77
N ALA A 533 43.15 3.22 -28.60
CA ALA A 533 44.54 3.54 -28.23
C ALA A 533 45.57 2.48 -28.68
N LYS A 534 45.14 1.47 -29.44
CA LYS A 534 45.95 0.35 -29.96
C LYS A 534 46.61 -0.51 -28.88
N GLN A 535 45.97 -0.65 -27.72
CA GLN A 535 46.41 -1.52 -26.62
C GLN A 535 45.63 -2.84 -26.62
N GLY A 536 45.81 -3.64 -27.68
CA GLY A 536 44.98 -4.81 -27.99
C GLY A 536 44.90 -5.87 -26.88
N GLU A 537 46.02 -6.23 -26.23
CA GLU A 537 46.01 -7.25 -25.17
C GLU A 537 45.14 -6.84 -23.97
N ARG A 538 45.26 -5.59 -23.50
CA ARG A 538 44.44 -5.06 -22.40
C ARG A 538 42.97 -4.91 -22.82
N SER A 539 42.74 -4.52 -24.09
CA SER A 539 41.39 -4.40 -24.64
C SER A 539 40.65 -5.75 -24.59
N VAL A 540 41.30 -6.81 -25.04
CA VAL A 540 40.79 -8.19 -24.97
C VAL A 540 40.45 -8.58 -23.54
N GLU A 541 41.35 -8.32 -22.57
CA GLU A 541 41.08 -8.61 -21.16
C GLU A 541 39.80 -7.92 -20.64
N MET A 542 39.57 -6.65 -21.04
CA MET A 542 38.39 -5.92 -20.61
C MET A 542 37.11 -6.46 -21.26
N PHE A 543 37.13 -6.81 -22.55
CA PHE A 543 35.97 -7.43 -23.19
C PHE A 543 35.67 -8.83 -22.64
N GLU A 544 36.69 -9.63 -22.32
CA GLU A 544 36.51 -10.93 -21.64
C GLU A 544 35.85 -10.75 -20.27
N LYS A 545 36.29 -9.77 -19.46
CA LYS A 545 35.63 -9.42 -18.18
C LYS A 545 34.20 -8.93 -18.36
N CYS A 546 33.91 -8.16 -19.41
CA CYS A 546 32.55 -7.74 -19.73
C CYS A 546 31.64 -8.95 -19.98
N ILE A 547 32.10 -9.91 -20.80
CA ILE A 547 31.35 -11.12 -21.16
C ILE A 547 31.23 -12.10 -19.98
N GLU A 548 32.22 -12.15 -19.09
CA GLU A 548 32.13 -12.94 -17.86
C GLU A 548 30.97 -12.47 -16.97
N LEU A 549 30.79 -11.15 -16.87
CA LEU A 549 29.72 -10.54 -16.06
C LEU A 549 28.36 -10.52 -16.77
N ALA A 550 28.36 -10.35 -18.10
CA ALA A 550 27.17 -10.34 -18.93
C ALA A 550 27.40 -11.21 -20.19
N PRO A 551 27.13 -12.53 -20.10
CA PRO A 551 27.35 -13.45 -21.21
C PRO A 551 26.53 -13.14 -22.46
N ASP A 552 25.51 -12.30 -22.39
CA ASP A 552 24.64 -11.87 -23.49
C ASP A 552 25.01 -10.48 -24.04
N TYR A 553 26.08 -9.84 -23.54
CA TYR A 553 26.51 -8.50 -24.00
C TYR A 553 27.04 -8.55 -25.45
N ALA A 554 26.14 -8.37 -26.42
CA ALA A 554 26.39 -8.58 -27.83
C ALA A 554 27.53 -7.72 -28.39
N GLU A 555 27.61 -6.44 -28.01
CA GLU A 555 28.65 -5.55 -28.51
C GLU A 555 30.04 -5.99 -28.05
N ALA A 556 30.21 -6.41 -26.79
CA ALA A 556 31.50 -6.89 -26.27
C ALA A 556 31.95 -8.17 -26.99
N ARG A 557 31.01 -9.08 -27.29
CA ARG A 557 31.26 -10.28 -28.09
C ARG A 557 31.69 -9.94 -29.51
N ASN A 558 31.02 -8.97 -30.14
CA ASN A 558 31.39 -8.48 -31.46
C ASN A 558 32.81 -7.91 -31.47
N TYR A 559 33.13 -7.01 -30.54
CA TYR A 559 34.48 -6.43 -30.46
C TYR A 559 35.56 -7.50 -30.24
N LEU A 560 35.31 -8.47 -29.36
CA LEU A 560 36.26 -9.55 -29.10
C LEU A 560 36.49 -10.42 -30.35
N ALA A 561 35.42 -10.79 -31.05
CA ALA A 561 35.49 -11.54 -32.30
C ALA A 561 36.25 -10.75 -33.38
N TYR A 562 35.95 -9.46 -33.53
CA TYR A 562 36.61 -8.58 -34.50
C TYR A 562 38.11 -8.45 -34.24
N VAL A 563 38.52 -8.22 -32.98
CA VAL A 563 39.94 -8.09 -32.61
C VAL A 563 40.71 -9.40 -32.89
N TRP A 564 40.12 -10.55 -32.58
CA TRP A 564 40.73 -11.86 -32.90
C TRP A 564 40.81 -12.11 -34.41
N ALA A 565 39.77 -11.76 -35.15
CA ALA A 565 39.75 -11.86 -36.61
C ALA A 565 40.82 -10.96 -37.26
N LEU A 566 40.92 -9.69 -36.85
CA LEU A 566 41.98 -8.77 -37.31
C LEU A 566 43.40 -9.33 -37.10
N GLN A 567 43.61 -10.10 -36.04
CA GLN A 567 44.89 -10.73 -35.72
C GLN A 567 45.08 -12.11 -36.35
N GLY A 568 44.03 -12.70 -36.93
CA GLY A 568 44.06 -14.06 -37.50
C GLY A 568 44.23 -15.15 -36.42
N ILE A 569 43.81 -14.91 -35.18
CA ILE A 569 43.95 -15.84 -34.06
C ILE A 569 42.57 -16.25 -33.53
N ARG A 570 42.49 -17.40 -32.85
CA ARG A 570 41.26 -17.87 -32.15
C ARG A 570 39.98 -17.79 -33.02
N LEU A 571 40.09 -18.01 -34.32
CA LEU A 571 39.01 -17.77 -35.29
C LEU A 571 37.75 -18.60 -35.00
N ASP A 572 37.89 -19.85 -34.55
CA ASP A 572 36.76 -20.69 -34.14
C ASP A 572 36.00 -20.10 -32.94
N GLU A 573 36.72 -19.45 -32.01
CA GLU A 573 36.11 -18.77 -30.88
C GLU A 573 35.46 -17.46 -31.32
N ALA A 574 36.15 -16.68 -32.18
CA ALA A 574 35.60 -15.47 -32.77
C ALA A 574 34.26 -15.75 -33.46
N LEU A 575 34.18 -16.82 -34.26
CA LEU A 575 32.96 -17.27 -34.93
C LEU A 575 31.83 -17.56 -33.93
N ARG A 576 32.10 -18.24 -32.82
CA ARG A 576 31.09 -18.50 -31.78
C ARG A 576 30.62 -17.21 -31.11
N HIS A 577 31.53 -16.29 -30.80
CA HIS A 577 31.16 -15.03 -30.16
C HIS A 577 30.28 -14.17 -31.06
N ILE A 578 30.63 -14.03 -32.33
CA ILE A 578 29.85 -13.22 -33.27
C ILE A 578 28.49 -13.85 -33.60
N GLN A 579 28.40 -15.18 -33.67
CA GLN A 579 27.12 -15.88 -33.84
C GLN A 579 26.15 -15.62 -32.68
N VAL A 580 26.65 -15.54 -31.44
CA VAL A 580 25.82 -15.17 -30.29
C VAL A 580 25.42 -13.69 -30.34
N ALA A 581 26.31 -12.79 -30.76
CA ALA A 581 25.95 -11.38 -30.94
C ALA A 581 24.84 -11.20 -32.00
N LEU A 582 24.92 -11.95 -33.10
CA LEU A 582 23.90 -11.97 -34.16
C LEU A 582 22.62 -12.68 -33.75
N SER A 583 22.61 -13.57 -32.75
CA SER A 583 21.34 -14.11 -32.24
C SER A 583 20.55 -13.08 -31.46
N GLU A 584 21.21 -12.09 -30.87
CA GLU A 584 20.58 -10.97 -30.15
C GLU A 584 20.14 -9.85 -31.11
N ASP A 585 20.99 -9.48 -32.07
CA ASP A 585 20.67 -8.48 -33.11
C ASP A 585 21.03 -9.00 -34.52
N PRO A 586 20.13 -9.79 -35.15
CA PRO A 586 20.40 -10.43 -36.45
C PRO A 586 20.61 -9.47 -37.62
N TYR A 587 20.18 -8.22 -37.48
CA TYR A 587 20.21 -7.20 -38.54
C TYR A 587 21.20 -6.08 -38.21
N ASN A 588 22.19 -6.35 -37.37
CA ASN A 588 23.25 -5.38 -37.08
C ASN A 588 24.33 -5.44 -38.16
N ALA A 589 24.42 -4.39 -38.99
CA ALA A 589 25.42 -4.30 -40.05
C ALA A 589 26.87 -4.49 -39.55
N ALA A 590 27.20 -3.98 -38.37
CA ALA A 590 28.56 -4.11 -37.82
C ALA A 590 28.87 -5.55 -37.36
N PHE A 591 27.85 -6.29 -36.92
CA PHE A 591 28.02 -7.68 -36.51
C PHE A 591 28.14 -8.60 -37.73
N LEU A 592 27.35 -8.33 -38.77
CA LEU A 592 27.49 -9.02 -40.05
C LEU A 592 28.86 -8.75 -40.69
N ASP A 593 29.33 -7.51 -40.66
CA ASP A 593 30.69 -7.18 -41.12
C ASP A 593 31.77 -7.99 -40.37
N THR A 594 31.67 -8.04 -39.05
CA THR A 594 32.60 -8.82 -38.22
C THR A 594 32.53 -10.32 -38.54
N LEU A 595 31.33 -10.88 -38.74
CA LEU A 595 31.16 -12.28 -39.15
C LEU A 595 31.79 -12.54 -40.52
N GLY A 596 31.53 -11.67 -41.48
CA GLY A 596 32.14 -11.73 -42.81
C GLY A 596 33.65 -11.68 -42.75
N TRP A 597 34.21 -10.81 -41.90
CA TRP A 597 35.65 -10.73 -41.67
C TRP A 597 36.23 -11.98 -41.01
N VAL A 598 35.52 -12.60 -40.06
CA VAL A 598 35.91 -13.88 -39.47
C VAL A 598 35.97 -14.97 -40.55
N TYR A 599 34.93 -15.10 -41.39
CA TYR A 599 34.92 -16.06 -42.51
C TYR A 599 36.06 -15.83 -43.50
N TYR A 600 36.33 -14.56 -43.84
CA TYR A 600 37.44 -14.19 -44.70
C TYR A 600 38.79 -14.67 -44.14
N GLN A 601 39.02 -14.50 -42.84
CA GLN A 601 40.25 -14.93 -42.17
C GLN A 601 40.36 -16.46 -42.05
N MET A 602 39.23 -17.16 -41.99
CA MET A 602 39.16 -18.63 -42.03
C MET A 602 39.38 -19.20 -43.44
N GLY A 603 39.36 -18.35 -44.48
CA GLY A 603 39.47 -18.76 -45.88
C GLY A 603 38.14 -19.18 -46.53
N GLU A 604 37.02 -18.97 -45.83
CA GLU A 604 35.66 -19.25 -46.28
C GLU A 604 35.14 -18.03 -47.07
N TYR A 605 35.74 -17.77 -48.23
CA TYR A 605 35.55 -16.50 -48.95
C TYR A 605 34.15 -16.34 -49.54
N GLU A 606 33.49 -17.42 -49.96
CA GLU A 606 32.11 -17.37 -50.42
C GLU A 606 31.15 -16.96 -49.31
N ASP A 607 31.25 -17.57 -48.13
CA ASP A 607 30.41 -17.24 -46.97
C ASP A 607 30.70 -15.80 -46.49
N ALA A 608 31.98 -15.39 -46.50
CA ALA A 608 32.37 -14.01 -46.23
C ALA A 608 31.69 -13.02 -47.19
N LEU A 609 31.70 -13.31 -48.49
CA LEU A 609 31.10 -12.45 -49.50
C LEU A 609 29.58 -12.30 -49.30
N ASP A 610 28.87 -13.39 -49.02
CA ASP A 610 27.41 -13.38 -48.84
C ASP A 610 26.98 -12.59 -47.59
N VAL A 611 27.73 -12.70 -46.50
CA VAL A 611 27.45 -11.96 -45.26
C VAL A 611 27.83 -10.48 -45.39
N LEU A 612 28.98 -10.17 -46.01
CA LEU A 612 29.42 -8.78 -46.23
C LEU A 612 28.48 -8.02 -47.16
N GLN A 613 27.86 -8.69 -48.13
CA GLN A 613 26.81 -8.09 -48.97
C GLN A 613 25.59 -7.70 -48.15
N GLN A 614 25.16 -8.54 -47.22
CA GLN A 614 24.05 -8.21 -46.32
C GLN A 614 24.41 -7.04 -45.40
N ALA A 615 25.65 -6.98 -44.91
CA ALA A 615 26.14 -5.86 -44.12
C ALA A 615 26.09 -4.53 -44.91
N ASP A 616 26.53 -4.55 -46.17
CA ASP A 616 26.48 -3.39 -47.09
C ASP A 616 25.03 -2.99 -47.45
N GLU A 617 24.13 -3.96 -47.65
CA GLU A 617 22.71 -3.67 -47.87
C GLU A 617 22.06 -2.92 -46.69
N LEU A 618 22.45 -3.25 -45.45
CA LEU A 618 21.94 -2.62 -44.24
C LEU A 618 22.62 -1.27 -43.94
N ARG A 619 23.90 -1.13 -44.30
CA ARG A 619 24.65 0.13 -44.18
C ARG A 619 25.49 0.39 -45.44
N PRO A 620 24.85 0.92 -46.49
CA PRO A 620 25.56 1.26 -47.72
C PRO A 620 26.63 2.32 -47.48
N ASP A 621 27.70 2.28 -48.27
CA ASP A 621 28.81 3.24 -48.27
C ASP A 621 29.65 3.29 -46.98
N ASP A 622 29.56 2.28 -46.11
CA ASP A 622 30.47 2.16 -44.96
C ASP A 622 31.90 1.76 -45.43
N PRO A 623 32.93 2.58 -45.18
CA PRO A 623 34.27 2.33 -45.71
C PRO A 623 34.91 1.02 -45.23
N GLU A 624 34.61 0.57 -44.01
CA GLU A 624 35.19 -0.67 -43.47
C GLU A 624 34.53 -1.88 -44.13
N ILE A 625 33.18 -1.89 -44.21
CA ILE A 625 32.42 -2.95 -44.87
C ILE A 625 32.83 -3.08 -46.34
N MET A 626 32.98 -1.95 -47.03
CA MET A 626 33.40 -1.92 -48.44
C MET A 626 34.80 -2.47 -48.65
N ASP A 627 35.76 -2.14 -47.77
CA ASP A 627 37.13 -2.67 -47.82
C ASP A 627 37.15 -4.19 -47.58
N HIS A 628 36.40 -4.69 -46.59
CA HIS A 628 36.26 -6.13 -46.36
C HIS A 628 35.61 -6.85 -47.55
N LEU A 629 34.57 -6.25 -48.13
CA LEU A 629 33.85 -6.79 -49.29
C LEU A 629 34.75 -6.86 -50.53
N GLU A 630 35.55 -5.82 -50.78
CA GLU A 630 36.52 -5.79 -51.88
C GLU A 630 37.60 -6.88 -51.71
N LYS A 631 38.15 -7.02 -50.50
CA LYS A 631 39.12 -8.08 -50.19
C LYS A 631 38.55 -9.48 -50.44
N ALA A 632 37.31 -9.72 -50.02
CA ALA A 632 36.64 -11.00 -50.25
C ALA A 632 36.44 -11.28 -51.76
N ARG A 633 36.05 -10.27 -52.54
CA ARG A 633 35.92 -10.37 -54.01
C ARG A 633 37.26 -10.64 -54.69
N GLU A 634 38.32 -9.98 -54.27
CA GLU A 634 39.67 -10.17 -54.82
C GLU A 634 40.14 -11.62 -54.63
N LYS A 635 39.92 -12.21 -53.45
CA LYS A 635 40.25 -13.62 -53.18
C LYS A 635 39.49 -14.61 -54.06
N LEU A 636 38.26 -14.27 -54.44
CA LEU A 636 37.42 -15.05 -55.34
C LEU A 636 37.67 -14.75 -56.83
N GLY A 637 38.51 -13.77 -57.15
CA GLY A 637 38.82 -13.35 -58.52
C GLY A 637 37.64 -12.71 -59.26
N ARG A 638 36.78 -11.98 -58.53
CA ARG A 638 35.56 -11.35 -59.04
C ARG A 638 35.64 -9.83 -59.13
#